data_AF-A0A415IH08-F1
#
_entry.id   AF-A0A415IH08-F1
#
_cell.length_a   1.000
_cell.length_b   1.000
_cell.length_c   1.000
_cell.angle_alpha   90.00
_cell.angle_beta   90.00
_cell.angle_gamma   90.00
#
_symmetry.space_group_name_H-M   'P 1'
#
loop_
_entity.id
_entity.type
_entity.pdbx_description
1 polymer ?
#
loop_
_entity_poly.entity_id
_entity_poly.type
_entity_poly.pdbx_seq_one_letter_code
_entity_poly.pdbx_strand_id
1 'polypeptide(L)'
;MFIGEIKKLVRNKKFIVVVSIMLLVEIMTIIYCLGEKNAEYVDYRNSLQKEYIETYDIFINGIDERAQTLLSSLGNNNDVYYKRNIDKMVSDYKRLSGVQIDQKYNWGVEKYADYTYGIFFCIVFTFVCMEYIYVSERKSAMLGIIRATKEGRSRIILSKWTVLVVMTVIFSLVQEIMVIVFDSFMYSTGNLKCSIQSLQIFRDCPYEISMFTAIIISILNHMFIAIIICSIVFVCFVSINSRIMECGIPIAIFLLEFLSLNDSPNNIFYAWNMKNVIGVYQNLNIAGTPVDKNYVNFIVGLAIIVFATLIGTILFSIRYVSEIKVVLQYIREKIRNIFSRLLCVENMYVNEFYKLMIVQKKWILLLFLSIGIIGSYKTYMPTNTYQSAYEATYHMYLSAIHGKIDEQTVDYIEKEKQYIQSVENQIELAIENNGIDTAEITAELDSRKRAFDRLNQQYEKMTDDGSVGYMIDEMNLNSVMKNYRSDIIIFMTVSIVFVMFISGLFASKDEMQVSLLLKTSKNGRYRLMRVKKSCAIIIGGIIYLTGLIPSIAGYMHVLGIEELKVNVSKLYEPQISAGISLLVFLTLIYLIKALYFGLIGAITIALSKKTGNEFVVSIFVTLFVIVIALILYFSKINLTMILIKLANRGII
;
A
#
# COMPACT_ATOMS: atom_id res chain seq x y z
N MET A 1 23.22 15.39 28.47
CA MET A 1 21.88 14.79 28.30
C MET A 1 21.76 14.07 26.95
N PHE A 2 21.92 14.79 25.83
CA PHE A 2 21.93 14.26 24.46
C PHE A 2 22.78 12.99 24.25
N ILE A 3 24.08 13.02 24.61
CA ILE A 3 24.98 11.86 24.48
C ILE A 3 24.50 10.64 25.29
N GLY A 4 23.84 10.87 26.44
CA GLY A 4 23.31 9.80 27.28
C GLY A 4 22.15 9.06 26.60
N GLU A 5 21.25 9.80 25.96
CA GLU A 5 20.13 9.25 25.19
C GLU A 5 20.60 8.50 23.94
N ILE A 6 21.64 8.99 23.23
CA ILE A 6 22.24 8.24 22.11
C ILE A 6 22.85 6.92 22.61
N LYS A 7 23.66 6.96 23.68
CA LYS A 7 24.26 5.75 24.25
C LYS A 7 23.21 4.72 24.66
N LYS A 8 22.04 5.15 25.12
CA LYS A 8 20.92 4.27 25.46
C LYS A 8 20.39 3.48 24.25
N LEU A 9 20.26 4.13 23.09
CA LEU A 9 19.84 3.46 21.85
C LEU A 9 20.91 2.50 21.35
N VAL A 10 22.13 3.00 21.16
CA VAL A 10 23.22 2.25 20.50
C VAL A 10 23.68 1.05 21.35
N ARG A 11 23.56 1.10 22.68
CA ARG A 11 23.91 -0.06 23.54
C ARG A 11 22.81 -1.11 23.63
N ASN A 12 21.61 -0.83 23.13
CA ASN A 12 20.50 -1.77 23.21
C ASN A 12 20.57 -2.80 22.07
N LYS A 13 20.99 -4.03 22.40
CA LYS A 13 21.10 -5.13 21.43
C LYS A 13 19.79 -5.38 20.65
N LYS A 14 18.63 -5.23 21.29
CA LYS A 14 17.33 -5.43 20.62
C LYS A 14 17.03 -4.32 19.61
N PHE A 15 17.44 -3.08 19.90
CA PHE A 15 17.31 -1.96 18.97
C PHE A 15 18.16 -2.20 17.72
N ILE A 16 19.43 -2.57 17.89
CA ILE A 16 20.33 -2.86 16.76
C ILE A 16 19.76 -3.95 15.86
N VAL A 17 19.32 -5.09 16.44
CA VAL A 17 18.76 -6.20 15.66
C VAL A 17 17.52 -5.77 14.85
N VAL A 18 16.61 -4.99 15.45
CA VAL A 18 15.43 -4.49 14.74
C VAL A 18 15.81 -3.58 13.58
N VAL A 19 16.72 -2.63 13.80
CA VAL A 19 17.19 -1.71 12.75
C VAL A 19 17.92 -2.45 11.62
N SER A 20 18.76 -3.44 11.94
CA SER A 20 19.44 -4.26 10.93
C SER A 20 18.45 -5.03 10.05
N ILE A 21 17.39 -5.60 10.64
CA ILE A 21 16.35 -6.30 9.87
C ILE A 21 15.59 -5.32 9.00
N MET A 22 15.23 -4.14 9.53
CA MET A 22 14.56 -3.11 8.74
C MET A 22 15.36 -2.72 7.50
N LEU A 23 16.67 -2.45 7.66
CA LEU A 23 17.56 -2.13 6.54
C LEU A 23 17.63 -3.28 5.52
N LEU A 24 17.63 -4.55 5.97
CA LEU A 24 17.58 -5.70 5.07
C LEU A 24 16.26 -5.76 4.28
N VAL A 25 15.11 -5.54 4.93
CA VAL A 25 13.80 -5.49 4.25
C VAL A 25 13.74 -4.32 3.26
N GLU A 26 14.32 -3.19 3.62
CA GLU A 26 14.44 -2.03 2.74
C GLU A 26 15.29 -2.33 1.51
N ILE A 27 16.47 -2.94 1.66
CA ILE A 27 17.29 -3.37 0.52
C ILE A 27 16.50 -4.31 -0.40
N MET A 28 15.77 -5.28 0.16
CA MET A 28 14.88 -6.15 -0.64
C MET A 28 13.79 -5.36 -1.37
N THR A 29 13.28 -4.28 -0.76
CA THR A 29 12.25 -3.41 -1.35
C THR A 29 12.82 -2.54 -2.46
N ILE A 30 14.05 -2.05 -2.32
CA ILE A 30 14.78 -1.33 -3.38
C ILE A 30 15.02 -2.27 -4.56
N ILE A 31 15.55 -3.47 -4.31
CA ILE A 31 15.73 -4.51 -5.34
C ILE A 31 14.40 -4.85 -6.03
N TYR A 32 13.29 -4.86 -5.28
CA TYR A 32 11.95 -5.03 -5.84
C TYR A 32 11.57 -3.89 -6.81
N CYS A 33 11.83 -2.63 -6.44
CA CYS A 33 11.49 -1.47 -7.27
C CYS A 33 12.35 -1.35 -8.54
N LEU A 34 13.54 -1.97 -8.53
CA LEU A 34 14.45 -1.92 -9.65
C LEU A 34 13.83 -2.54 -10.92
N GLY A 35 13.02 -3.59 -10.86
CA GLY A 35 12.37 -4.20 -12.04
C GLY A 35 13.33 -4.90 -13.02
N GLU A 36 12.81 -5.65 -14.00
CA GLU A 36 13.64 -6.33 -15.01
C GLU A 36 14.03 -5.38 -16.16
N LYS A 37 15.34 -5.26 -16.42
CA LYS A 37 15.88 -4.52 -17.56
C LYS A 37 16.06 -5.47 -18.76
N ASN A 38 14.98 -5.69 -19.52
CA ASN A 38 15.02 -6.51 -20.74
C ASN A 38 15.39 -5.66 -21.96
N ALA A 39 16.04 -6.26 -22.98
CA ALA A 39 16.54 -5.55 -24.15
C ALA A 39 15.45 -4.78 -24.91
N GLU A 40 14.29 -5.40 -25.08
CA GLU A 40 13.12 -4.80 -25.77
C GLU A 40 12.60 -3.54 -25.05
N TYR A 41 12.60 -3.54 -23.72
CA TYR A 41 12.24 -2.37 -22.92
C TYR A 41 13.27 -1.23 -23.03
N VAL A 42 14.55 -1.58 -23.16
CA VAL A 42 15.62 -0.61 -23.37
C VAL A 42 15.48 0.06 -24.74
N ASP A 43 15.20 -0.71 -25.79
CA ASP A 43 15.02 -0.20 -27.15
C ASP A 43 13.80 0.73 -27.25
N TYR A 44 12.68 0.35 -26.65
CA TYR A 44 11.48 1.19 -26.57
C TYR A 44 11.72 2.53 -25.85
N ARG A 45 12.48 2.53 -24.75
CA ARG A 45 12.77 3.79 -24.03
C ARG A 45 13.78 4.66 -24.77
N ASN A 46 14.73 4.05 -25.48
CA ASN A 46 15.65 4.78 -26.33
C ASN A 46 14.95 5.42 -27.54
N SER A 47 13.93 4.77 -28.14
CA SER A 47 13.13 5.38 -29.20
C SER A 47 12.33 6.57 -28.67
N LEU A 48 11.69 6.44 -27.50
CA LEU A 48 11.00 7.55 -26.83
C LEU A 48 11.95 8.73 -26.52
N GLN A 49 13.20 8.46 -26.15
CA GLN A 49 14.17 9.53 -25.89
C GLN A 49 14.50 10.32 -27.17
N LYS A 50 14.59 9.65 -28.33
CA LYS A 50 14.83 10.34 -29.60
C LYS A 50 13.67 11.27 -29.96
N GLU A 51 12.44 10.77 -29.85
CA GLU A 51 11.23 11.56 -30.06
C GLU A 51 11.15 12.75 -29.07
N TYR A 52 11.53 12.53 -27.82
CA TYR A 52 11.55 13.57 -26.79
C TYR A 52 12.55 14.68 -27.08
N ILE A 53 13.75 14.35 -27.60
CA ILE A 53 14.75 15.35 -28.00
C ILE A 53 14.20 16.26 -29.10
N GLU A 54 13.53 15.71 -30.10
CA GLU A 54 12.97 16.47 -31.22
C GLU A 54 11.78 17.35 -30.81
N THR A 55 10.98 16.89 -29.83
CA THR A 55 9.76 17.57 -29.41
C THR A 55 9.96 18.56 -28.26
N TYR A 56 11.08 18.50 -27.53
CA TYR A 56 11.31 19.37 -26.37
C TYR A 56 11.47 20.85 -26.76
N ASP A 57 12.18 21.15 -27.84
CA ASP A 57 12.32 22.53 -28.32
C ASP A 57 10.97 23.12 -28.76
N ILE A 58 10.12 22.29 -29.39
CA ILE A 58 8.73 22.67 -29.73
C ILE A 58 7.93 22.94 -28.45
N PHE A 59 8.10 22.10 -27.43
CA PHE A 59 7.46 22.30 -26.13
C PHE A 59 7.88 23.63 -25.49
N ILE A 60 9.18 23.95 -25.36
CA ILE A 60 9.61 25.18 -24.69
C ILE A 60 9.21 26.43 -25.50
N ASN A 61 9.41 26.40 -26.82
CA ASN A 61 9.10 27.56 -27.67
C ASN A 61 7.58 27.81 -27.80
N GLY A 62 6.75 26.77 -27.66
CA GLY A 62 5.29 26.88 -27.70
C GLY A 62 4.62 27.35 -26.40
N ILE A 63 5.38 27.73 -25.36
CA ILE A 63 4.79 28.15 -24.07
C ILE A 63 4.03 29.46 -24.17
N ASP A 64 4.56 30.45 -24.89
CA ASP A 64 3.92 31.76 -25.06
C ASP A 64 2.58 31.64 -25.80
N GLU A 65 2.54 30.85 -26.87
CA GLU A 65 1.32 30.61 -27.66
C GLU A 65 0.25 29.86 -26.84
N ARG A 66 0.66 28.83 -26.08
CA ARG A 66 -0.25 28.11 -25.17
C ARG A 66 -0.77 29.01 -24.06
N ALA A 67 0.07 29.89 -23.52
CA ALA A 67 -0.36 30.87 -22.53
C ALA A 67 -1.43 31.82 -23.09
N GLN A 68 -1.27 32.31 -24.33
CA GLN A 68 -2.29 33.13 -25.01
C GLN A 68 -3.59 32.35 -25.25
N THR A 69 -3.49 31.08 -25.62
CA THR A 69 -4.65 30.19 -25.80
C THR A 69 -5.40 29.98 -24.48
N LEU A 70 -4.69 29.75 -23.37
CA LEU A 70 -5.30 29.62 -22.04
C LEU A 70 -5.94 30.94 -21.58
N LEU A 71 -5.32 32.09 -21.84
CA LEU A 71 -5.88 33.41 -21.51
C LEU A 71 -7.11 33.74 -22.34
N SER A 72 -7.14 33.41 -23.63
CA SER A 72 -8.31 33.62 -24.48
C SER A 72 -9.48 32.71 -24.11
N SER A 73 -9.21 31.49 -23.63
CA SER A 73 -10.24 30.56 -23.13
C SER A 73 -10.99 31.08 -21.90
N LEU A 74 -10.41 32.04 -21.16
CA LEU A 74 -11.06 32.69 -20.02
C LEU A 74 -12.24 33.58 -20.42
N GLY A 75 -12.32 34.03 -21.68
CA GLY A 75 -13.34 34.96 -22.15
C GLY A 75 -13.44 36.23 -21.30
N ASN A 76 -14.65 36.56 -20.84
CA ASN A 76 -14.93 37.73 -19.99
C ASN A 76 -14.71 37.49 -18.48
N ASN A 77 -14.26 36.30 -18.05
CA ASN A 77 -14.04 36.04 -16.62
C ASN A 77 -12.77 36.74 -16.14
N ASN A 78 -12.91 37.63 -15.16
CA ASN A 78 -11.80 38.35 -14.53
C ASN A 78 -11.16 37.57 -13.38
N ASP A 79 -10.84 36.28 -13.58
CA ASP A 79 -10.07 35.55 -12.58
C ASP A 79 -8.63 36.06 -12.53
N VAL A 80 -8.37 36.95 -11.57
CA VAL A 80 -7.08 37.59 -11.34
C VAL A 80 -6.00 36.58 -10.98
N TYR A 81 -6.34 35.51 -10.25
CA TYR A 81 -5.38 34.48 -9.89
C TYR A 81 -4.95 33.69 -11.13
N TYR A 82 -5.91 33.29 -11.96
CA TYR A 82 -5.62 32.48 -13.15
C TYR A 82 -4.69 33.24 -14.14
N LYS A 83 -4.96 34.53 -14.38
CA LYS A 83 -4.11 35.39 -15.23
C LYS A 83 -2.68 35.47 -14.66
N ARG A 84 -2.55 35.82 -13.39
CA ARG A 84 -1.23 35.89 -12.71
C ARG A 84 -0.48 34.56 -12.73
N ASN A 85 -1.21 33.44 -12.63
CA ASN A 85 -0.61 32.11 -12.66
C ASN A 85 0.00 31.79 -14.02
N ILE A 86 -0.70 32.14 -15.11
CA ILE A 86 -0.17 31.99 -16.48
C ILE A 86 1.03 32.89 -16.70
N ASP A 87 0.96 34.17 -16.30
CA ASP A 87 2.07 35.11 -16.44
C ASP A 87 3.32 34.62 -15.71
N LYS A 88 3.14 34.08 -14.50
CA LYS A 88 4.22 33.47 -13.73
C LYS A 88 4.79 32.23 -14.43
N MET A 89 3.93 31.34 -14.94
CA MET A 89 4.37 30.16 -15.69
C MET A 89 5.24 30.57 -16.89
N VAL A 90 4.80 31.51 -17.73
CA VAL A 90 5.58 32.01 -18.86
C VAL A 90 6.95 32.53 -18.41
N SER A 91 6.98 33.34 -17.35
CA SER A 91 8.21 33.88 -16.75
C SER A 91 9.16 32.77 -16.26
N ASP A 92 8.64 31.74 -15.62
CA ASP A 92 9.43 30.65 -15.05
C ASP A 92 10.08 29.81 -16.14
N TYR A 93 9.32 29.44 -17.18
CA TYR A 93 9.82 28.62 -18.29
C TYR A 93 10.72 29.37 -19.28
N LYS A 94 10.64 30.69 -19.36
CA LYS A 94 11.50 31.50 -20.25
C LYS A 94 12.99 31.21 -20.05
N ARG A 95 13.39 30.87 -18.82
CA ARG A 95 14.77 30.56 -18.42
C ARG A 95 15.29 29.24 -18.99
N LEU A 96 14.39 28.38 -19.48
CA LEU A 96 14.73 27.07 -20.04
C LEU A 96 15.00 27.11 -21.56
N SER A 97 14.90 28.30 -22.15
CA SER A 97 15.19 28.50 -23.58
C SER A 97 16.65 28.17 -23.87
N GLY A 98 16.90 27.15 -24.69
CA GLY A 98 18.25 26.70 -25.05
C GLY A 98 18.84 25.60 -24.17
N VAL A 99 18.07 25.03 -23.24
CA VAL A 99 18.48 23.82 -22.50
C VAL A 99 18.62 22.65 -23.48
N GLN A 100 19.82 22.08 -23.55
CA GLN A 100 20.08 20.91 -24.39
C GLN A 100 19.73 19.61 -23.67
N ILE A 101 18.95 18.76 -24.33
CA ILE A 101 18.55 17.43 -23.86
C ILE A 101 19.67 16.44 -24.17
N ASP A 102 20.10 15.67 -23.16
CA ASP A 102 21.12 14.64 -23.36
C ASP A 102 20.62 13.51 -24.27
N GLN A 103 21.51 13.04 -25.15
CA GLN A 103 21.18 11.95 -26.09
C GLN A 103 21.02 10.62 -25.37
N LYS A 104 21.75 10.42 -24.26
CA LYS A 104 21.73 9.18 -23.50
C LYS A 104 20.69 9.24 -22.39
N TYR A 105 19.76 8.29 -22.42
CA TYR A 105 18.75 8.16 -21.37
C TYR A 105 19.39 7.79 -20.00
N ASN A 106 19.04 8.53 -18.94
CA ASN A 106 19.57 8.29 -17.59
C ASN A 106 18.61 7.49 -16.70
N TRP A 107 18.68 6.17 -16.85
CA TRP A 107 17.84 5.20 -16.15
C TRP A 107 17.97 5.26 -14.62
N GLY A 108 19.20 5.39 -14.12
CA GLY A 108 19.45 5.39 -12.67
C GLY A 108 18.75 6.56 -11.96
N VAL A 109 18.75 7.74 -12.59
CA VAL A 109 18.12 8.93 -12.03
C VAL A 109 16.60 8.88 -12.12
N GLU A 110 16.03 8.34 -13.21
CA GLU A 110 14.58 8.11 -13.31
C GLU A 110 14.10 7.13 -12.22
N LYS A 111 14.80 6.01 -12.04
CA LYS A 111 14.43 5.00 -11.03
C LYS A 111 14.52 5.53 -9.61
N TYR A 112 15.59 6.26 -9.30
CA TYR A 112 15.71 6.99 -8.05
C TYR A 112 14.52 7.94 -7.85
N ALA A 113 14.12 8.65 -8.91
CA ALA A 113 13.04 9.62 -8.87
C ALA A 113 11.62 9.05 -8.79
N ASP A 114 11.45 7.73 -8.98
CA ASP A 114 10.18 7.03 -8.84
C ASP A 114 10.09 6.24 -7.51
N TYR A 115 11.15 6.19 -6.70
CA TYR A 115 11.17 5.41 -5.47
C TYR A 115 10.35 6.07 -4.34
N THR A 116 9.19 5.49 -4.02
CA THR A 116 8.23 6.04 -3.04
C THR A 116 8.21 5.33 -1.69
N TYR A 117 8.70 4.08 -1.61
CA TYR A 117 8.55 3.26 -0.40
C TYR A 117 9.43 3.71 0.76
N GLY A 118 10.39 4.60 0.52
CA GLY A 118 11.32 5.01 1.56
C GLY A 118 10.66 5.64 2.79
N ILE A 119 9.57 6.38 2.57
CA ILE A 119 8.78 7.04 3.62
C ILE A 119 8.25 6.05 4.66
N PHE A 120 7.90 4.83 4.25
CA PHE A 120 7.43 3.78 5.13
C PHE A 120 8.50 3.39 6.16
N PHE A 121 9.71 3.11 5.68
CA PHE A 121 10.82 2.72 6.53
C PHE A 121 11.22 3.85 7.47
N CYS A 122 11.17 5.10 7.01
CA CYS A 122 11.40 6.28 7.83
C CYS A 122 10.41 6.37 9.00
N ILE A 123 9.10 6.23 8.73
CA ILE A 123 8.07 6.25 9.77
C ILE A 123 8.29 5.11 10.76
N VAL A 124 8.44 3.87 10.29
CA VAL A 124 8.66 2.71 11.17
C VAL A 124 9.91 2.93 12.04
N PHE A 125 10.98 3.48 11.49
CA PHE A 125 12.22 3.74 12.21
C PHE A 125 12.01 4.77 13.33
N THR A 126 11.30 5.86 13.04
CA THR A 126 10.93 6.87 14.05
C THR A 126 10.12 6.24 15.19
N PHE A 127 9.18 5.34 14.89
CA PHE A 127 8.42 4.60 15.90
C PHE A 127 9.32 3.72 16.77
N VAL A 128 10.27 2.99 16.16
CA VAL A 128 11.26 2.18 16.89
C VAL A 128 12.08 3.05 17.82
N CYS A 129 12.63 4.17 17.32
CA CYS A 129 13.37 5.10 18.15
C CYS A 129 12.53 5.61 19.33
N MET A 130 11.26 5.97 19.11
CA MET A 130 10.41 6.46 20.19
C MET A 130 10.04 5.39 21.23
N GLU A 131 9.88 4.12 20.84
CA GLU A 131 9.70 3.04 21.82
C GLU A 131 10.88 2.99 22.79
N TYR A 132 12.11 3.04 22.26
CA TYR A 132 13.31 2.92 23.09
C TYR A 132 13.69 4.21 23.80
N ILE A 133 13.50 5.39 23.20
CA ILE A 133 13.81 6.68 23.83
C ILE A 133 12.80 7.01 24.93
N TYR A 134 11.50 6.89 24.65
CA TYR A 134 10.43 7.44 25.50
C TYR A 134 9.54 6.36 26.13
N VAL A 135 8.98 5.44 25.33
CA VAL A 135 7.95 4.51 25.83
C VAL A 135 8.54 3.51 26.84
N SER A 136 9.77 3.04 26.61
CA SER A 136 10.46 2.12 27.51
C SER A 136 10.59 2.66 28.95
N GLU A 137 10.91 3.95 29.09
CA GLU A 137 11.00 4.67 30.37
C GLU A 137 9.65 4.94 30.99
N ARG A 138 8.65 5.25 30.15
CA ARG A 138 7.26 5.41 30.61
C ARG A 138 6.75 4.11 31.20
N LYS A 139 6.96 3.00 30.49
CA LYS A 139 6.57 1.65 30.88
C LYS A 139 7.34 1.16 32.11
N SER A 140 8.52 1.69 32.44
CA SER A 140 9.28 1.32 33.64
C SER A 140 9.02 2.24 34.84
N ALA A 141 8.07 3.18 34.73
CA ALA A 141 7.81 4.25 35.70
C ALA A 141 9.02 5.19 35.96
N MET A 142 10.12 5.03 35.23
CA MET A 142 11.34 5.82 35.38
C MET A 142 11.11 7.29 35.01
N LEU A 143 10.16 7.59 34.12
CA LEU A 143 9.79 8.98 33.79
C LEU A 143 9.37 9.79 35.02
N GLY A 144 8.74 9.18 36.03
CA GLY A 144 8.37 9.88 37.26
C GLY A 144 9.60 10.37 38.03
N ILE A 145 10.61 9.52 38.15
CA ILE A 145 11.89 9.82 38.81
C ILE A 145 12.67 10.87 37.99
N ILE A 146 12.78 10.68 36.68
CA ILE A 146 13.47 11.61 35.79
C ILE A 146 12.88 13.01 35.92
N ARG A 147 11.54 13.13 35.94
CA ARG A 147 10.83 14.41 36.06
C ARG A 147 11.00 15.11 37.40
N ALA A 148 11.34 14.39 38.46
CA ALA A 148 11.65 14.96 39.75
C ALA A 148 13.05 15.61 39.80
N THR A 149 13.91 15.34 38.81
CA THR A 149 15.25 15.96 38.74
C THR A 149 15.19 17.41 38.22
N LYS A 150 16.21 18.21 38.55
CA LYS A 150 16.32 19.65 38.21
C LYS A 150 16.08 19.98 36.73
N GLU A 151 16.47 19.09 35.82
CA GLU A 151 16.29 19.25 34.36
C GLU A 151 15.33 18.21 33.74
N GLY A 152 14.54 17.55 34.59
CA GLY A 152 13.67 16.42 34.26
C GLY A 152 12.41 16.72 33.45
N ARG A 153 12.16 17.99 33.09
CA ARG A 153 10.92 18.43 32.42
C ARG A 153 11.18 18.81 30.95
N SER A 154 11.21 20.09 30.62
CA SER A 154 11.36 20.56 29.24
C SER A 154 12.72 20.22 28.63
N ARG A 155 13.81 20.34 29.40
CA ARG A 155 15.18 20.07 28.92
C ARG A 155 15.37 18.61 28.50
N ILE A 156 14.92 17.64 29.30
CA ILE A 156 15.02 16.21 28.94
C ILE A 156 14.18 15.83 27.74
N ILE A 157 12.94 16.34 27.63
CA ILE A 157 12.09 15.97 26.51
C ILE A 157 12.58 16.61 25.20
N LEU A 158 13.09 17.84 25.25
CA LEU A 158 13.76 18.46 24.11
C LEU A 158 15.01 17.68 23.72
N SER A 159 15.84 17.27 24.68
CA SER A 159 17.00 16.42 24.40
C SER A 159 16.61 15.10 23.74
N LYS A 160 15.50 14.48 24.15
CA LYS A 160 14.98 13.25 23.54
C LYS A 160 14.47 13.49 22.12
N TRP A 161 13.78 14.60 21.87
CA TRP A 161 13.36 15.00 20.53
C TRP A 161 14.57 15.28 19.62
N THR A 162 15.60 15.98 20.10
CA THR A 162 16.83 16.22 19.33
C THR A 162 17.53 14.92 18.95
N VAL A 163 17.57 13.94 19.87
CA VAL A 163 18.12 12.60 19.57
C VAL A 163 17.29 11.89 18.51
N LEU A 164 15.96 11.96 18.61
CA LEU A 164 15.06 11.38 17.62
C LEU A 164 15.28 11.99 16.22
N VAL A 165 15.40 13.32 16.14
CA VAL A 165 15.70 14.04 14.90
C VAL A 165 17.02 13.58 14.31
N VAL A 166 18.11 13.61 15.09
CA VAL A 166 19.44 13.23 14.61
C VAL A 166 19.47 11.78 14.12
N MET A 167 18.88 10.85 14.87
CA MET A 167 18.82 9.44 14.47
C MET A 167 17.99 9.24 13.19
N THR A 168 16.86 9.94 13.06
CA THR A 168 15.98 9.81 11.89
C THR A 168 16.62 10.44 10.64
N VAL A 169 17.31 11.57 10.77
CA VAL A 169 18.04 12.22 9.67
C VAL A 169 19.22 11.34 9.20
N ILE A 170 19.96 10.74 10.14
CA ILE A 170 21.02 9.79 9.78
C ILE A 170 20.42 8.58 9.06
N PHE A 171 19.30 8.04 9.55
CA PHE A 171 18.62 6.92 8.91
C PHE A 171 18.16 7.27 7.48
N SER A 172 17.48 8.41 7.29
CA SER A 172 17.07 8.85 5.96
C SER A 172 18.26 9.05 5.02
N LEU A 173 19.38 9.59 5.51
CA LEU A 173 20.58 9.76 4.69
C LEU A 173 21.17 8.40 4.27
N VAL A 174 21.25 7.43 5.19
CA VAL A 174 21.72 6.08 4.88
C VAL A 174 20.81 5.41 3.83
N GLN A 175 19.50 5.57 3.99
CA GLN A 175 18.49 5.09 3.05
C GLN A 175 18.67 5.69 1.65
N GLU A 176 18.80 7.01 1.53
CA GLU A 176 19.03 7.67 0.23
C GLU A 176 20.33 7.20 -0.44
N ILE A 177 21.41 7.06 0.34
CA ILE A 177 22.68 6.53 -0.17
C ILE A 177 22.49 5.10 -0.67
N MET A 178 21.74 4.25 0.05
CA MET A 178 21.45 2.89 -0.40
C MET A 178 20.72 2.89 -1.74
N VAL A 179 19.63 3.64 -1.88
CA VAL A 179 18.85 3.70 -3.12
C VAL A 179 19.74 4.14 -4.30
N ILE A 180 20.48 5.24 -4.15
CA ILE A 180 21.37 5.77 -5.20
C ILE A 180 22.45 4.75 -5.58
N VAL A 181 23.03 4.06 -4.59
CA VAL A 181 24.07 3.05 -4.83
C VAL A 181 23.49 1.86 -5.61
N PHE A 182 22.34 1.32 -5.21
CA PHE A 182 21.69 0.21 -5.91
C PHE A 182 21.23 0.60 -7.32
N ASP A 183 20.64 1.77 -7.50
CA ASP A 183 20.23 2.29 -8.82
C ASP A 183 21.45 2.50 -9.73
N SER A 184 22.54 3.04 -9.18
CA SER A 184 23.80 3.22 -9.92
C SER A 184 24.40 1.90 -10.37
N PHE A 185 24.40 0.87 -9.50
CA PHE A 185 24.92 -0.45 -9.84
C PHE A 185 24.09 -1.16 -10.92
N MET A 186 22.76 -1.07 -10.86
CA MET A 186 21.88 -1.79 -11.79
C MET A 186 21.68 -1.07 -13.12
N TYR A 187 21.55 0.26 -13.08
CA TYR A 187 21.12 1.05 -14.23
C TYR A 187 22.20 1.95 -14.84
N SER A 188 23.30 2.18 -14.13
CA SER A 188 24.33 3.20 -14.42
C SER A 188 23.75 4.62 -14.39
N THR A 189 24.43 5.54 -13.70
CA THR A 189 23.96 6.92 -13.49
C THR A 189 24.31 7.91 -14.61
N GLY A 190 24.71 7.43 -15.79
CA GLY A 190 24.90 8.27 -16.98
C GLY A 190 25.76 9.51 -16.73
N ASN A 191 25.47 10.60 -17.45
CA ASN A 191 26.09 11.90 -17.21
C ASN A 191 25.23 12.72 -16.22
N LEU A 192 25.65 12.81 -14.96
CA LEU A 192 24.90 13.57 -13.94
C LEU A 192 25.01 15.11 -14.09
N LYS A 193 25.87 15.61 -14.98
CA LYS A 193 26.03 17.05 -15.22
C LYS A 193 25.02 17.62 -16.22
N CYS A 194 24.33 16.77 -16.98
CA CYS A 194 23.31 17.23 -17.92
C CYS A 194 22.07 17.77 -17.18
N SER A 195 21.26 18.54 -17.90
CA SER A 195 20.05 19.14 -17.34
C SER A 195 19.04 18.08 -16.94
N ILE A 196 18.32 18.32 -15.83
CA ILE A 196 17.30 17.38 -15.33
C ILE A 196 16.17 17.15 -16.34
N GLN A 197 15.88 18.16 -17.18
CA GLN A 197 14.89 18.09 -18.26
C GLN A 197 15.25 17.06 -19.33
N SER A 198 16.49 16.53 -19.35
CA SER A 198 16.88 15.44 -20.23
C SER A 198 16.06 14.17 -19.99
N LEU A 199 15.43 14.05 -18.83
CA LEU A 199 14.45 13.02 -18.52
C LEU A 199 13.04 13.59 -18.69
N GLN A 200 12.24 12.93 -19.52
CA GLN A 200 10.85 13.32 -19.81
C GLN A 200 9.99 13.50 -18.55
N ILE A 201 10.26 12.74 -17.48
CA ILE A 201 9.55 12.83 -16.19
C ILE A 201 9.72 14.20 -15.50
N PHE A 202 10.76 14.95 -15.89
CA PHE A 202 11.09 16.29 -15.41
C PHE A 202 10.93 17.35 -16.49
N ARG A 203 10.22 17.06 -17.58
CA ARG A 203 9.93 18.04 -18.66
C ARG A 203 9.35 19.33 -18.11
N ASP A 204 8.47 19.21 -17.11
CA ASP A 204 7.75 20.35 -16.54
C ASP A 204 8.54 21.02 -15.39
N CYS A 205 9.80 20.64 -15.14
CA CYS A 205 10.63 21.29 -14.13
C CYS A 205 11.00 22.73 -14.56
N PRO A 206 10.61 23.77 -13.79
CA PRO A 206 10.86 25.18 -14.16
C PRO A 206 12.31 25.65 -13.90
N TYR A 207 13.17 24.78 -13.37
CA TYR A 207 14.53 25.14 -12.95
C TYR A 207 15.59 24.51 -13.85
N GLU A 208 16.50 25.32 -14.39
CA GLU A 208 17.69 24.84 -15.10
C GLU A 208 18.72 24.32 -14.07
N ILE A 209 18.60 23.04 -13.73
CA ILE A 209 19.48 22.38 -12.77
C ILE A 209 20.03 21.08 -13.33
N SER A 210 21.26 20.74 -12.96
CA SER A 210 21.85 19.45 -13.30
C SER A 210 21.15 18.30 -12.57
N MET A 211 21.20 17.09 -13.13
CA MET A 211 20.72 15.89 -12.44
C MET A 211 21.37 15.69 -11.07
N PHE A 212 22.67 15.99 -10.94
CA PHE A 212 23.37 15.93 -9.65
C PHE A 212 22.75 16.89 -8.63
N THR A 213 22.50 18.14 -9.01
CA THR A 213 21.87 19.14 -8.14
C THR A 213 20.47 18.70 -7.73
N ALA A 214 19.71 18.12 -8.65
CA ALA A 214 18.36 17.63 -8.40
C ALA A 214 18.34 16.48 -7.36
N ILE A 215 19.32 15.55 -7.43
CA ILE A 215 19.50 14.50 -6.42
C ILE A 215 19.81 15.11 -5.04
N ILE A 216 20.69 16.11 -4.96
CA ILE A 216 21.00 16.78 -3.69
C ILE A 216 19.76 17.46 -3.09
N ILE A 217 18.98 18.16 -3.93
CA ILE A 217 17.70 18.77 -3.51
C ILE A 217 16.74 17.70 -2.98
N SER A 218 16.65 16.55 -3.67
CA SER A 218 15.85 15.41 -3.22
C SER A 218 16.30 14.92 -1.84
N ILE A 219 17.58 14.66 -1.63
CA ILE A 219 18.12 14.17 -0.33
C ILE A 219 17.83 15.18 0.80
N LEU A 220 18.03 16.48 0.56
CA LEU A 220 17.72 17.53 1.53
C LEU A 220 16.23 17.56 1.88
N ASN A 221 15.37 17.41 0.87
CA ASN A 221 13.94 17.36 1.06
C ASN A 221 13.50 16.10 1.83
N HIS A 222 14.07 14.92 1.55
CA HIS A 222 13.82 13.69 2.31
C HIS A 222 14.19 13.87 3.79
N MET A 223 15.34 14.47 4.10
CA MET A 223 15.73 14.80 5.48
C MET A 223 14.75 15.79 6.12
N PHE A 224 14.25 16.78 5.38
CA PHE A 224 13.25 17.72 5.87
C PHE A 224 11.92 17.02 6.21
N ILE A 225 11.39 16.19 5.31
CA ILE A 225 10.16 15.42 5.56
C ILE A 225 10.36 14.44 6.72
N ALA A 226 11.53 13.83 6.85
CA ALA A 226 11.87 12.97 7.98
C ALA A 226 11.78 13.70 9.34
N ILE A 227 12.20 14.98 9.40
CA ILE A 227 12.07 15.83 10.61
C ILE A 227 10.60 16.14 10.91
N ILE A 228 9.77 16.36 9.88
CA ILE A 228 8.32 16.55 10.03
C ILE A 228 7.68 15.28 10.62
N ILE A 229 7.95 14.12 10.02
CA ILE A 229 7.48 12.81 10.51
C ILE A 229 7.89 12.61 11.96
N CYS A 230 9.16 12.83 12.27
CA CYS A 230 9.70 12.76 13.63
C CYS A 230 8.94 13.66 14.61
N SER A 231 8.62 14.89 14.23
CA SER A 231 7.92 15.85 15.09
C SER A 231 6.45 15.48 15.31
N ILE A 232 5.76 14.99 14.27
CA ILE A 232 4.39 14.47 14.37
C ILE A 232 4.36 13.22 15.27
N VAL A 233 5.25 12.25 15.03
CA VAL A 233 5.33 11.03 15.84
C VAL A 233 5.67 11.38 17.29
N PHE A 234 6.58 12.32 17.51
CA PHE A 234 6.92 12.80 18.84
C PHE A 234 5.71 13.36 19.60
N VAL A 235 4.96 14.29 19.01
CA VAL A 235 3.79 14.87 19.69
C VAL A 235 2.71 13.81 19.92
N CYS A 236 2.48 12.90 18.97
CA CYS A 236 1.57 11.77 19.14
C CYS A 236 1.96 10.89 20.32
N PHE A 237 3.24 10.51 20.42
CA PHE A 237 3.74 9.65 21.48
C PHE A 237 3.67 10.28 22.87
N VAL A 238 3.92 11.59 22.94
CA VAL A 238 3.83 12.33 24.20
C VAL A 238 2.37 12.58 24.60
N SER A 239 1.49 12.83 23.63
CA SER A 239 0.08 13.17 23.85
C SER A 239 -0.77 11.95 24.20
N ILE A 240 -0.56 10.82 23.52
CA ILE A 240 -1.45 9.67 23.58
C ILE A 240 -1.08 8.73 24.74
N ASN A 241 -2.06 7.97 25.25
CA ASN A 241 -1.81 6.92 26.24
C ASN A 241 -1.11 5.73 25.57
N SER A 242 -0.05 5.20 26.19
CA SER A 242 0.96 4.30 25.59
C SER A 242 0.41 3.06 24.88
N ARG A 243 -0.81 2.61 25.21
CA ARG A 243 -1.42 1.40 24.63
C ARG A 243 -2.00 1.60 23.22
N ILE A 244 -2.42 2.82 22.86
CA ILE A 244 -2.85 3.12 21.46
C ILE A 244 -1.64 3.14 20.53
N MET A 245 -0.47 3.50 21.06
CA MET A 245 0.72 3.75 20.25
C MET A 245 1.35 2.47 19.71
N GLU A 246 1.09 1.34 20.37
CA GLU A 246 1.41 0.00 19.86
C GLU A 246 0.60 -0.36 18.60
N CYS A 247 -0.54 0.32 18.37
CA CYS A 247 -1.33 0.25 17.14
C CYS A 247 -0.87 1.26 16.06
N GLY A 248 0.07 2.15 16.37
CA GLY A 248 0.42 3.26 15.47
C GLY A 248 1.24 2.82 14.26
N ILE A 249 1.92 1.68 14.32
CA ILE A 249 2.65 1.11 13.18
C ILE A 249 1.66 0.63 12.09
N PRO A 250 0.67 -0.26 12.34
CA PRO A 250 -0.35 -0.63 11.35
C PRO A 250 -1.14 0.54 10.84
N ILE A 251 -1.46 1.49 11.72
CA ILE A 251 -2.14 2.72 11.32
C ILE A 251 -1.25 3.51 10.35
N ALA A 252 0.06 3.59 10.58
CA ALA A 252 0.98 4.21 9.65
C ALA A 252 1.11 3.43 8.33
N ILE A 253 1.16 2.09 8.36
CA ILE A 253 1.16 1.23 7.15
C ILE A 253 -0.11 1.48 6.33
N PHE A 254 -1.26 1.50 7.02
CA PHE A 254 -2.58 1.68 6.43
C PHE A 254 -2.81 3.09 5.90
N LEU A 255 -2.35 4.11 6.64
CA LEU A 255 -2.34 5.49 6.18
C LEU A 255 -1.42 5.66 4.97
N LEU A 256 -0.28 4.97 4.90
CA LEU A 256 0.64 5.05 3.78
C LEU A 256 0.05 4.44 2.50
N GLU A 257 -0.68 3.33 2.62
CA GLU A 257 -1.46 2.75 1.51
C GLU A 257 -2.58 3.70 1.05
N PHE A 258 -3.31 4.31 2.00
CA PHE A 258 -4.38 5.27 1.70
C PHE A 258 -3.86 6.63 1.17
N LEU A 259 -2.67 7.07 1.59
CA LEU A 259 -2.03 8.31 1.18
C LEU A 259 -1.32 8.16 -0.17
N SER A 260 -0.74 6.99 -0.48
CA SER A 260 -0.20 6.67 -1.81
C SER A 260 -1.29 6.53 -2.87
N LEU A 261 -2.54 6.26 -2.49
CA LEU A 261 -3.71 6.32 -3.38
C LEU A 261 -4.20 7.75 -3.64
N ASN A 262 -3.76 8.73 -2.84
CA ASN A 262 -4.09 10.13 -3.00
C ASN A 262 -2.87 10.86 -3.60
N ASP A 263 -2.72 10.82 -4.93
CA ASP A 263 -1.80 11.65 -5.73
C ASP A 263 -2.18 13.14 -5.72
N SER A 264 -2.70 13.63 -4.59
CA SER A 264 -3.04 15.02 -4.41
C SER A 264 -1.81 15.80 -3.96
N PRO A 265 -1.46 16.90 -4.64
CA PRO A 265 -0.39 17.82 -4.24
C PRO A 265 -0.59 18.45 -2.86
N ASN A 266 -1.81 18.38 -2.30
CA ASN A 266 -2.15 18.90 -0.97
C ASN A 266 -1.66 17.99 0.18
N ASN A 267 -1.21 16.77 -0.12
CA ASN A 267 -0.67 15.86 0.86
C ASN A 267 0.82 16.16 1.08
N ILE A 268 1.25 16.51 2.30
CA ILE A 268 2.66 16.82 2.58
C ILE A 268 3.61 15.64 2.29
N PHE A 269 3.10 14.41 2.34
CA PHE A 269 3.86 13.20 2.01
C PHE A 269 4.00 12.96 0.49
N TYR A 270 3.19 13.65 -0.33
CA TYR A 270 3.39 13.69 -1.79
C TYR A 270 4.78 14.23 -2.14
N ALA A 271 5.30 15.14 -1.31
CA ALA A 271 6.63 15.72 -1.45
C ALA A 271 7.77 14.77 -1.05
N TRP A 272 7.52 13.51 -0.66
CA TRP A 272 8.65 12.57 -0.46
C TRP A 272 9.36 12.29 -1.79
N ASN A 273 8.62 12.04 -2.85
CA ASN A 273 9.21 11.60 -4.12
C ASN A 273 9.84 12.73 -4.94
N MET A 274 11.04 12.52 -5.51
CA MET A 274 11.75 13.51 -6.32
C MET A 274 10.91 13.96 -7.53
N LYS A 275 10.25 13.03 -8.23
CA LYS A 275 9.30 13.34 -9.31
C LYS A 275 8.24 14.35 -8.90
N ASN A 276 7.68 14.20 -7.71
CA ASN A 276 6.59 15.04 -7.24
C ASN A 276 7.08 16.43 -6.81
N VAL A 277 8.29 16.51 -6.25
CA VAL A 277 8.90 17.77 -5.83
C VAL A 277 9.38 18.57 -7.04
N ILE A 278 10.10 17.92 -7.96
CA ILE A 278 10.82 18.61 -9.05
C ILE A 278 10.06 18.53 -10.38
N GLY A 279 9.44 17.39 -10.69
CA GLY A 279 8.88 17.10 -12.00
C GLY A 279 7.47 17.63 -12.28
N VAL A 280 6.78 18.15 -11.26
CA VAL A 280 5.40 18.65 -11.42
C VAL A 280 5.35 20.14 -11.14
N TYR A 281 5.08 20.96 -12.16
CA TYR A 281 4.86 22.40 -12.02
C TYR A 281 3.47 22.69 -11.48
N GLN A 282 3.39 23.37 -10.33
CA GLN A 282 2.10 23.80 -9.79
C GLN A 282 2.25 24.97 -8.83
N ASN A 283 1.39 25.97 -9.02
CA ASN A 283 1.25 27.08 -8.09
C ASN A 283 -0.05 26.95 -7.30
N LEU A 284 0.02 27.17 -5.99
CA LEU A 284 -1.13 27.22 -5.10
C LEU A 284 -1.64 28.66 -5.00
N ASN A 285 -2.96 28.82 -4.92
CA ASN A 285 -3.60 30.12 -4.71
C ASN A 285 -3.49 30.53 -3.23
N ILE A 286 -2.52 31.37 -2.91
CA ILE A 286 -2.38 31.94 -1.57
C ILE A 286 -2.86 33.40 -1.65
N ALA A 287 -4.06 33.66 -1.15
CA ALA A 287 -4.67 34.99 -1.09
C ALA A 287 -4.67 35.74 -2.46
N GLY A 288 -4.93 35.03 -3.56
CA GLY A 288 -4.97 35.60 -4.91
C GLY A 288 -3.59 35.74 -5.58
N THR A 289 -2.54 35.18 -4.98
CA THR A 289 -1.17 35.14 -5.55
C THR A 289 -0.74 33.70 -5.85
N PRO A 290 -0.18 33.41 -7.05
CA PRO A 290 0.30 32.09 -7.41
C PRO A 290 1.67 31.80 -6.77
N VAL A 291 1.67 31.08 -5.66
CA VAL A 291 2.89 30.72 -4.93
C VAL A 291 3.28 29.28 -5.28
N ASP A 292 4.58 29.05 -5.48
CA ASP A 292 5.09 27.71 -5.79
C ASP A 292 4.73 26.70 -4.69
N LYS A 293 4.30 25.49 -5.07
CA LYS A 293 3.87 24.46 -4.11
C LYS A 293 4.98 24.03 -3.15
N ASN A 294 6.23 23.96 -3.58
CA ASN A 294 7.35 23.48 -2.75
C ASN A 294 7.69 24.53 -1.69
N TYR A 295 7.60 25.81 -2.06
CA TYR A 295 7.71 26.90 -1.10
C TYR A 295 6.63 26.83 -0.01
N VAL A 296 5.36 26.61 -0.40
CA VAL A 296 4.26 26.45 0.58
C VAL A 296 4.51 25.24 1.47
N ASN A 297 4.87 24.09 0.90
CA ASN A 297 5.19 22.87 1.65
C ASN A 297 6.32 23.08 2.67
N PHE A 298 7.36 23.85 2.29
CA PHE A 298 8.45 24.19 3.19
C PHE A 298 7.97 25.04 4.40
N ILE A 299 7.17 26.08 4.16
CA ILE A 299 6.64 26.94 5.24
C ILE A 299 5.70 26.17 6.15
N VAL A 300 4.78 25.37 5.58
CA VAL A 300 3.86 24.53 6.35
C VAL A 300 4.62 23.48 7.16
N GLY A 301 5.64 22.84 6.57
CA GLY A 301 6.50 21.88 7.25
C GLY A 301 7.23 22.49 8.45
N LEU A 302 7.81 23.69 8.30
CA LEU A 302 8.43 24.43 9.40
C LEU A 302 7.43 24.74 10.51
N ALA A 303 6.22 25.20 10.16
CA ALA A 303 5.18 25.46 11.13
C ALA A 303 4.81 24.18 11.91
N ILE A 304 4.65 23.04 11.23
CA ILE A 304 4.38 21.74 11.87
C ILE A 304 5.49 21.36 12.84
N ILE A 305 6.77 21.50 12.45
CA ILE A 305 7.91 21.19 13.32
C ILE A 305 7.87 22.06 14.59
N VAL A 306 7.69 23.37 14.44
CA VAL A 306 7.64 24.30 15.58
C VAL A 306 6.45 24.03 16.49
N PHE A 307 5.24 23.90 15.95
CA PHE A 307 4.05 23.65 16.75
C PHE A 307 4.07 22.27 17.41
N ALA A 308 4.46 21.21 16.71
CA ALA A 308 4.51 19.86 17.28
C ALA A 308 5.55 19.74 18.40
N THR A 309 6.72 20.38 18.26
CA THR A 309 7.75 20.41 19.31
C THR A 309 7.31 21.22 20.52
N LEU A 310 6.71 22.39 20.32
CA LEU A 310 6.15 23.22 21.39
C LEU A 310 5.04 22.48 22.14
N ILE A 311 4.03 21.99 21.42
CA ILE A 311 2.90 21.25 22.00
C ILE A 311 3.39 20.02 22.73
N GLY A 312 4.27 19.21 22.13
CA GLY A 312 4.84 18.02 22.77
C GLY A 312 5.62 18.36 24.05
N THR A 313 6.43 19.41 24.02
CA THR A 313 7.21 19.86 25.19
C THR A 313 6.29 20.37 26.31
N ILE A 314 5.26 21.16 25.97
CA ILE A 314 4.26 21.67 26.89
C ILE A 314 3.48 20.52 27.52
N LEU A 315 2.95 19.60 26.71
CA LEU A 315 2.20 18.43 27.17
C LEU A 315 3.04 17.53 28.08
N PHE A 316 4.32 17.30 27.74
CA PHE A 316 5.20 16.54 28.61
C PHE A 316 5.44 17.25 29.94
N SER A 317 5.61 18.57 29.92
CA SER A 317 5.96 19.39 31.09
C SER A 317 4.78 19.62 32.03
N ILE A 318 3.56 19.75 31.50
CA ILE A 318 2.33 19.99 32.27
C ILE A 318 1.72 18.70 32.81
N ARG A 319 1.86 17.56 32.10
CA ARG A 319 1.22 16.30 32.49
C ARG A 319 1.76 15.79 33.83
N TYR A 320 1.08 16.17 34.92
CA TYR A 320 1.34 15.75 36.29
C TYR A 320 1.19 14.23 36.45
N VAL A 321 1.91 13.69 37.44
CA VAL A 321 1.87 12.26 37.83
C VAL A 321 0.52 11.87 38.44
N SER A 322 -0.34 12.83 38.80
CA SER A 322 -1.72 12.59 39.22
C SER A 322 -2.71 13.03 38.13
N GLU A 323 -3.66 12.15 37.86
CA GLU A 323 -4.87 12.42 37.09
C GLU A 323 -5.60 13.63 37.69
N ILE A 324 -5.37 14.84 37.17
CA ILE A 324 -6.34 15.94 37.37
C ILE A 324 -7.60 15.47 36.65
N LYS A 325 -8.61 15.09 37.43
CA LYS A 325 -9.90 14.59 36.95
C LYS A 325 -10.62 15.71 36.20
N VAL A 326 -10.37 15.82 34.90
CA VAL A 326 -11.19 16.61 33.97
C VAL A 326 -12.55 15.93 33.81
N VAL A 327 -13.62 16.68 33.55
CA VAL A 327 -14.99 16.17 33.30
C VAL A 327 -15.01 14.97 32.32
N LEU A 328 -14.16 14.99 31.30
CA LEU A 328 -13.95 13.90 30.34
C LEU A 328 -13.46 12.60 30.99
N GLN A 329 -12.64 12.68 32.03
CA GLN A 329 -12.16 11.53 32.78
C GLN A 329 -13.25 10.98 33.71
N TYR A 330 -14.10 11.83 34.29
CA TYR A 330 -15.28 11.40 35.04
C TYR A 330 -16.29 10.65 34.15
N ILE A 331 -16.61 11.19 32.97
CA ILE A 331 -17.48 10.52 31.98
C ILE A 331 -16.85 9.18 31.57
N ARG A 332 -15.54 9.17 31.28
CA ARG A 332 -14.79 7.95 30.94
C ARG A 332 -14.78 6.93 32.09
N GLU A 333 -14.65 7.36 33.34
CA GLU A 333 -14.73 6.50 34.52
C GLU A 333 -16.13 5.95 34.71
N LYS A 334 -17.17 6.76 34.47
CA LYS A 334 -18.56 6.33 34.53
C LYS A 334 -18.87 5.27 33.45
N ILE A 335 -18.45 5.52 32.21
CA ILE A 335 -18.54 4.55 31.11
C ILE A 335 -17.72 3.30 31.43
N ARG A 336 -16.47 3.44 31.90
CA ARG A 336 -15.62 2.32 32.32
C ARG A 336 -16.28 1.52 33.43
N ASN A 337 -16.92 2.17 34.41
CA ASN A 337 -17.59 1.51 35.53
C ASN A 337 -18.90 0.83 35.12
N ILE A 338 -19.57 1.32 34.08
CA ILE A 338 -20.73 0.65 33.47
C ILE A 338 -20.26 -0.59 32.72
N PHE A 339 -19.28 -0.45 31.81
CA PHE A 339 -18.71 -1.58 31.08
C PHE A 339 -18.02 -2.59 32.00
N SER A 340 -17.32 -2.15 33.04
CA SER A 340 -16.69 -3.06 34.00
C SER A 340 -17.75 -3.79 34.81
N ARG A 341 -18.88 -3.19 35.17
CA ARG A 341 -19.97 -3.93 35.85
C ARG A 341 -20.68 -4.91 34.91
N LEU A 342 -20.87 -4.53 33.64
CA LEU A 342 -21.49 -5.40 32.63
C LEU A 342 -20.57 -6.55 32.18
N LEU A 343 -19.25 -6.33 32.16
CA LEU A 343 -18.25 -7.29 31.63
C LEU A 343 -17.38 -7.94 32.71
N CYS A 344 -17.48 -7.55 33.99
CA CYS A 344 -16.84 -8.26 35.11
C CYS A 344 -17.68 -9.50 35.46
N VAL A 345 -17.71 -10.41 34.51
CA VAL A 345 -18.25 -11.76 34.66
C VAL A 345 -17.10 -12.62 35.17
N GLU A 346 -17.38 -13.64 35.99
CA GLU A 346 -16.38 -14.62 36.44
C GLU A 346 -15.72 -15.39 35.27
N ASN A 347 -16.27 -15.25 34.06
CA ASN A 347 -15.79 -15.89 32.87
C ASN A 347 -14.42 -15.32 32.41
N MET A 348 -13.38 -16.15 32.51
CA MET A 348 -12.02 -15.80 32.09
C MET A 348 -11.91 -15.37 30.62
N TYR A 349 -12.76 -15.89 29.72
CA TYR A 349 -12.76 -15.51 28.30
C TYR A 349 -13.18 -14.06 28.10
N VAL A 350 -14.22 -13.62 28.81
CA VAL A 350 -14.74 -12.24 28.75
C VAL A 350 -13.69 -11.26 29.28
N ASN A 351 -13.02 -11.62 30.38
CA ASN A 351 -11.97 -10.78 30.97
C ASN A 351 -10.73 -10.64 30.08
N GLU A 352 -10.29 -11.73 29.43
CA GLU A 352 -9.20 -11.67 28.45
C GLU A 352 -9.56 -10.83 27.23
N PHE A 353 -10.79 -10.99 26.71
CA PHE A 353 -11.28 -10.18 25.59
C PHE A 353 -11.43 -8.71 25.95
N TYR A 354 -11.99 -8.39 27.12
CA TYR A 354 -12.11 -7.02 27.63
C TYR A 354 -10.73 -6.37 27.79
N LYS A 355 -9.75 -7.10 28.31
CA LYS A 355 -8.38 -6.60 28.43
C LYS A 355 -7.79 -6.26 27.05
N LEU A 356 -7.95 -7.15 26.08
CA LEU A 356 -7.41 -6.94 24.74
C LEU A 356 -8.11 -5.80 23.99
N MET A 357 -9.45 -5.79 24.00
CA MET A 357 -10.23 -4.82 23.24
C MET A 357 -10.25 -3.45 23.91
N ILE A 358 -10.59 -3.37 25.20
CA ILE A 358 -10.84 -2.09 25.88
C ILE A 358 -9.59 -1.58 26.60
N VAL A 359 -8.89 -2.45 27.34
CA VAL A 359 -7.73 -2.03 28.14
C VAL A 359 -6.52 -1.72 27.26
N GLN A 360 -6.27 -2.54 26.22
CA GLN A 360 -5.23 -2.33 25.20
C GLN A 360 -5.73 -1.54 23.97
N LYS A 361 -7.04 -1.26 23.86
CA LYS A 361 -7.65 -0.42 22.79
C LYS A 361 -7.48 -0.98 21.38
N LYS A 362 -7.35 -2.30 21.24
CA LYS A 362 -7.17 -2.95 19.94
C LYS A 362 -8.41 -2.92 19.04
N TRP A 363 -9.57 -2.50 19.56
CA TRP A 363 -10.74 -2.23 18.74
C TRP A 363 -10.47 -1.19 17.63
N ILE A 364 -9.53 -0.26 17.84
CA ILE A 364 -9.11 0.72 16.83
C ILE A 364 -8.50 0.02 15.60
N LEU A 365 -7.74 -1.06 15.80
CA LEU A 365 -7.15 -1.83 14.69
C LEU A 365 -8.24 -2.48 13.82
N LEU A 366 -9.32 -2.97 14.43
CA LEU A 366 -10.44 -3.54 13.67
C LEU A 366 -11.20 -2.46 12.88
N LEU A 367 -11.31 -1.24 13.43
CA LEU A 367 -11.91 -0.11 12.71
C LEU A 367 -11.11 0.20 11.44
N PHE A 368 -9.79 0.36 11.53
CA PHE A 368 -8.95 0.60 10.35
C PHE A 368 -8.98 -0.58 9.37
N LEU A 369 -8.93 -1.81 9.86
CA LEU A 369 -9.07 -3.00 9.02
C LEU A 369 -10.40 -2.99 8.24
N SER A 370 -11.50 -2.62 8.89
CA SER A 370 -12.81 -2.55 8.24
C SER A 370 -12.86 -1.48 7.15
N ILE A 371 -12.29 -0.30 7.38
CA ILE A 371 -12.20 0.77 6.38
C ILE A 371 -11.37 0.29 5.17
N GLY A 372 -10.28 -0.42 5.43
CA GLY A 372 -9.42 -1.02 4.40
C GLY A 372 -10.17 -1.99 3.52
N ILE A 373 -10.84 -2.94 4.15
CA ILE A 373 -11.58 -3.99 3.45
C ILE A 373 -12.74 -3.40 2.63
N ILE A 374 -13.42 -2.38 3.14
CA ILE A 374 -14.43 -1.63 2.39
C ILE A 374 -13.79 -0.90 1.18
N GLY A 375 -12.64 -0.26 1.37
CA GLY A 375 -11.90 0.41 0.29
C GLY A 375 -11.42 -0.56 -0.80
N SER A 376 -10.97 -1.75 -0.42
CA SER A 376 -10.49 -2.79 -1.35
C SER A 376 -11.62 -3.48 -2.13
N TYR A 377 -12.89 -3.27 -1.78
CA TYR A 377 -14.03 -3.91 -2.45
C TYR A 377 -14.02 -3.67 -3.96
N LYS A 378 -13.75 -2.43 -4.39
CA LYS A 378 -13.72 -2.05 -5.81
C LYS A 378 -12.63 -2.78 -6.61
N THR A 379 -11.54 -3.20 -5.95
CA THR A 379 -10.41 -3.84 -6.64
C THR A 379 -10.70 -5.29 -7.05
N TYR A 380 -11.74 -5.91 -6.49
CA TYR A 380 -12.19 -7.27 -6.83
C TYR A 380 -13.44 -7.29 -7.70
N MET A 381 -14.02 -6.13 -7.98
CA MET A 381 -15.16 -6.00 -8.87
C MET A 381 -14.65 -5.84 -10.30
N PRO A 382 -15.18 -6.61 -11.27
CA PRO A 382 -14.85 -6.40 -12.67
C PRO A 382 -15.26 -4.98 -13.09
N THR A 383 -14.40 -4.31 -13.85
CA THR A 383 -14.65 -2.95 -14.31
C THR A 383 -15.59 -2.98 -15.51
N ASN A 384 -16.62 -2.13 -15.52
CA ASN A 384 -17.52 -1.96 -16.69
C ASN A 384 -16.85 -1.26 -17.89
N THR A 385 -15.53 -1.10 -17.87
CA THR A 385 -14.73 -0.49 -18.93
C THR A 385 -13.87 -1.57 -19.55
N TYR A 386 -14.19 -1.95 -20.78
CA TYR A 386 -13.46 -2.96 -21.55
C TYR A 386 -12.26 -2.32 -22.26
N GLN A 387 -11.13 -3.02 -22.27
CA GLN A 387 -9.90 -2.50 -22.88
C GLN A 387 -9.86 -2.73 -24.40
N SER A 388 -10.71 -3.62 -24.91
CA SER A 388 -10.77 -3.96 -26.34
C SER A 388 -12.20 -4.25 -26.81
N ALA A 389 -12.44 -4.08 -28.11
CA ALA A 389 -13.71 -4.45 -28.76
C ALA A 389 -14.00 -5.96 -28.62
N TYR A 390 -12.97 -6.80 -28.67
CA TYR A 390 -13.07 -8.24 -28.43
C TYR A 390 -13.64 -8.56 -27.04
N GLU A 391 -13.11 -7.94 -25.99
CA GLU A 391 -13.56 -8.14 -24.60
C GLU A 391 -15.00 -7.66 -24.43
N ALA A 392 -15.32 -6.47 -24.94
CA ALA A 392 -16.69 -5.96 -24.92
C ALA A 392 -17.68 -6.90 -25.62
N THR A 393 -17.30 -7.44 -26.78
CA THR A 393 -18.14 -8.37 -27.57
C THR A 393 -18.35 -9.70 -26.86
N TYR A 394 -17.31 -10.24 -26.19
CA TYR A 394 -17.44 -11.45 -25.38
C TYR A 394 -18.45 -11.27 -24.23
N HIS A 395 -18.35 -10.16 -23.49
CA HIS A 395 -19.30 -9.88 -22.40
C HIS A 395 -20.71 -9.58 -22.91
N MET A 396 -20.86 -8.99 -24.10
CA MET A 396 -22.15 -8.83 -24.77
C MET A 396 -22.81 -10.19 -25.02
N TYR A 397 -22.09 -11.16 -25.57
CA TYR A 397 -22.65 -12.51 -25.79
C TYR A 397 -23.05 -13.18 -24.48
N LEU A 398 -22.19 -13.14 -23.47
CA LEU A 398 -22.51 -13.71 -22.16
C LEU A 398 -23.72 -13.04 -21.52
N SER A 399 -23.94 -11.73 -21.72
CA SER A 399 -25.14 -11.08 -21.18
C SER A 399 -26.45 -11.69 -21.70
N ALA A 400 -26.44 -12.35 -22.87
CA ALA A 400 -27.59 -13.02 -23.45
C ALA A 400 -27.73 -14.49 -23.01
N ILE A 401 -26.61 -15.20 -22.77
CA ILE A 401 -26.61 -16.66 -22.56
C ILE A 401 -25.94 -17.14 -21.26
N HIS A 402 -25.56 -16.24 -20.35
CA HIS A 402 -24.91 -16.60 -19.09
C HIS A 402 -25.82 -17.47 -18.20
N GLY A 403 -25.21 -18.45 -17.54
CA GLY A 403 -25.90 -19.39 -16.65
C GLY A 403 -26.06 -20.78 -17.27
N LYS A 404 -27.12 -21.49 -16.93
CA LYS A 404 -27.32 -22.89 -17.31
C LYS A 404 -27.50 -23.03 -18.83
N ILE A 405 -26.79 -23.97 -19.45
CA ILE A 405 -26.96 -24.27 -20.87
C ILE A 405 -28.34 -24.91 -21.10
N ASP A 406 -29.15 -24.26 -21.93
CA ASP A 406 -30.49 -24.67 -22.31
C ASP A 406 -30.71 -24.55 -23.83
N GLU A 407 -31.91 -24.85 -24.31
CA GLU A 407 -32.24 -24.75 -25.74
C GLU A 407 -32.05 -23.33 -26.30
N GLN A 408 -32.28 -22.29 -25.49
CA GLN A 408 -32.07 -20.89 -25.90
C GLN A 408 -30.59 -20.59 -26.12
N THR A 409 -29.73 -21.11 -25.25
CA THR A 409 -28.27 -21.00 -25.35
C THR A 409 -27.76 -21.64 -26.65
N VAL A 410 -28.26 -22.84 -26.97
CA VAL A 410 -27.87 -23.57 -28.18
C VAL A 410 -28.34 -22.84 -29.44
N ASP A 411 -29.61 -22.41 -29.48
CA ASP A 411 -30.19 -21.65 -30.61
C ASP A 411 -29.45 -20.32 -30.84
N TYR A 412 -29.05 -19.62 -29.76
CA TYR A 412 -28.26 -18.40 -29.85
C TYR A 412 -26.89 -18.65 -30.50
N ILE A 413 -26.15 -19.67 -30.03
CA ILE A 413 -24.82 -20.01 -30.55
C ILE A 413 -24.91 -20.40 -32.04
N GLU A 414 -25.93 -21.16 -32.42
CA GLU A 414 -26.11 -21.63 -33.80
C GLU A 414 -26.49 -20.48 -34.75
N LYS A 415 -27.35 -19.56 -34.32
CA LYS A 415 -27.67 -18.33 -35.06
C LYS A 415 -26.47 -17.42 -35.24
N GLU A 416 -25.69 -17.21 -34.19
CA GLU A 416 -24.50 -16.35 -34.26
C GLU A 416 -23.43 -16.96 -35.18
N LYS A 417 -23.26 -18.29 -35.15
CA LYS A 417 -22.39 -19.02 -36.08
C LYS A 417 -22.79 -18.81 -37.54
N GLN A 418 -24.08 -18.93 -37.85
CA GLN A 418 -24.60 -18.70 -39.20
C GLN A 418 -24.45 -17.24 -39.63
N TYR A 419 -24.65 -16.29 -38.71
CA TYR A 419 -24.44 -14.87 -38.97
C TYR A 419 -22.99 -14.57 -39.33
N ILE A 420 -22.03 -15.01 -38.52
CA ILE A 420 -20.58 -14.81 -38.77
C ILE A 420 -20.19 -15.39 -40.14
N GLN A 421 -20.62 -16.62 -40.46
CA GLN A 421 -20.36 -17.24 -41.77
C GLN A 421 -20.98 -16.44 -42.94
N SER A 422 -22.18 -15.88 -42.76
CA SER A 422 -22.82 -15.07 -43.79
C SER A 422 -22.07 -13.77 -44.07
N VAL A 423 -21.52 -13.13 -43.03
CA VAL A 423 -20.74 -11.89 -43.15
C VAL A 423 -19.36 -12.17 -43.75
N GLU A 424 -18.70 -13.26 -43.39
CA GLU A 424 -17.44 -13.70 -44.00
C GLU A 424 -17.58 -13.88 -45.52
N ASN A 425 -18.62 -14.61 -45.95
CA ASN A 425 -18.92 -14.82 -47.37
C ASN A 425 -19.18 -13.49 -48.12
N GLN A 426 -19.84 -12.52 -47.47
CA GLN A 426 -20.09 -11.20 -48.08
C GLN A 426 -18.81 -10.38 -48.23
N ILE A 427 -17.88 -10.47 -47.28
CA ILE A 427 -16.59 -9.78 -47.35
C ILE A 427 -15.69 -10.40 -48.42
N GLU A 428 -15.62 -11.74 -48.51
CA GLU A 428 -14.86 -12.42 -49.56
C GLU A 428 -15.33 -11.99 -50.96
N LEU A 429 -16.65 -11.96 -51.18
CA LEU A 429 -17.26 -11.48 -52.43
C LEU A 429 -16.99 -9.98 -52.69
N ALA A 430 -16.88 -9.15 -51.65
CA ALA A 430 -16.59 -7.72 -51.80
C ALA A 430 -15.11 -7.45 -52.14
N ILE A 431 -14.19 -8.23 -51.57
CA ILE A 431 -12.75 -8.20 -51.88
C ILE A 431 -12.51 -8.63 -53.33
N GLU A 432 -13.19 -9.67 -53.80
CA GLU A 432 -13.11 -10.13 -55.20
C GLU A 432 -13.61 -9.09 -56.22
N ASN A 433 -14.56 -8.24 -55.82
CA ASN A 433 -15.19 -7.25 -56.70
C ASN A 433 -14.54 -5.84 -56.69
N ASN A 434 -13.33 -5.69 -56.12
CA ASN A 434 -12.57 -4.42 -56.09
C ASN A 434 -13.33 -3.21 -55.50
N GLY A 435 -14.08 -3.42 -54.41
CA GLY A 435 -14.86 -2.38 -53.75
C GLY A 435 -14.65 -2.26 -52.24
N ILE A 436 -14.33 -1.03 -51.81
CA ILE A 436 -14.50 -0.44 -50.47
C ILE A 436 -13.35 -0.65 -49.46
N ASP A 437 -13.12 0.39 -48.65
CA ASP A 437 -12.31 0.45 -47.43
C ASP A 437 -12.86 -0.52 -46.37
N THR A 438 -12.45 -1.79 -46.45
CA THR A 438 -12.93 -2.90 -45.60
C THR A 438 -12.20 -3.01 -44.26
N ALA A 439 -11.26 -2.10 -43.96
CA ALA A 439 -10.41 -2.22 -42.78
C ALA A 439 -11.18 -2.17 -41.44
N GLU A 440 -12.21 -1.32 -41.36
CA GLU A 440 -13.03 -1.17 -40.15
C GLU A 440 -13.98 -2.36 -39.95
N ILE A 441 -14.63 -2.81 -41.03
CA ILE A 441 -15.53 -3.97 -41.04
C ILE A 441 -14.76 -5.27 -40.75
N THR A 442 -13.54 -5.42 -41.28
CA THR A 442 -12.69 -6.58 -41.01
C THR A 442 -12.16 -6.59 -39.58
N ALA A 443 -11.83 -5.43 -39.01
CA ALA A 443 -11.41 -5.32 -37.60
C ALA A 443 -12.56 -5.63 -36.62
N GLU A 444 -13.77 -5.13 -36.90
CA GLU A 444 -14.97 -5.43 -36.11
C GLU A 444 -15.31 -6.94 -36.19
N LEU A 445 -15.35 -7.50 -37.40
CA LEU A 445 -15.63 -8.92 -37.62
C LEU A 445 -14.58 -9.81 -36.95
N ASP A 446 -13.30 -9.48 -37.06
CA ASP A 446 -12.22 -10.23 -36.41
C ASP A 446 -12.37 -10.23 -34.88
N SER A 447 -12.73 -9.09 -34.28
CA SER A 447 -13.00 -9.02 -32.84
C SER A 447 -14.21 -9.87 -32.43
N ARG A 448 -15.27 -9.86 -33.24
CA ARG A 448 -16.52 -10.60 -33.04
C ARG A 448 -16.32 -12.10 -33.18
N LYS A 449 -15.54 -12.52 -34.18
CA LYS A 449 -15.15 -13.91 -34.43
C LYS A 449 -14.28 -14.45 -33.31
N ARG A 450 -13.22 -13.72 -32.92
CA ARG A 450 -12.38 -14.13 -31.78
C ARG A 450 -13.17 -14.31 -30.49
N ALA A 451 -14.11 -13.40 -30.21
CA ALA A 451 -14.99 -13.50 -29.04
C ALA A 451 -15.92 -14.72 -29.12
N PHE A 452 -16.48 -14.98 -30.31
CA PHE A 452 -17.35 -16.13 -30.56
C PHE A 452 -16.58 -17.47 -30.48
N ASP A 453 -15.39 -17.55 -31.06
CA ASP A 453 -14.55 -18.76 -31.02
C ASP A 453 -14.25 -19.18 -29.58
N ARG A 454 -13.92 -18.22 -28.71
CA ARG A 454 -13.74 -18.47 -27.28
C ARG A 454 -15.00 -19.00 -26.61
N LEU A 455 -16.14 -18.36 -26.89
CA LEU A 455 -17.44 -18.75 -26.33
C LEU A 455 -17.85 -20.15 -26.80
N ASN A 456 -17.63 -20.48 -28.07
CA ASN A 456 -17.90 -21.79 -28.63
C ASN A 456 -16.96 -22.85 -28.05
N GLN A 457 -15.68 -22.54 -27.83
CA GLN A 457 -14.74 -23.45 -27.15
C GLN A 457 -15.14 -23.75 -25.70
N GLN A 458 -15.71 -22.76 -25.00
CA GLN A 458 -16.28 -23.00 -23.67
C GLN A 458 -17.52 -23.90 -23.76
N TYR A 459 -18.42 -23.63 -24.71
CA TYR A 459 -19.63 -24.43 -24.91
C TYR A 459 -19.31 -25.91 -25.21
N GLU A 460 -18.37 -26.17 -26.13
CA GLU A 460 -17.91 -27.53 -26.47
C GLU A 460 -17.38 -28.24 -25.22
N LYS A 461 -16.42 -27.64 -24.51
CA LYS A 461 -15.87 -28.22 -23.26
C LYS A 461 -16.90 -28.49 -22.17
N MET A 462 -17.92 -27.64 -22.06
CA MET A 462 -18.97 -27.80 -21.04
C MET A 462 -19.91 -28.96 -21.38
N THR A 463 -20.08 -29.27 -22.68
CA THR A 463 -21.04 -30.26 -23.20
C THR A 463 -20.41 -31.60 -23.60
N ASP A 464 -19.08 -31.71 -23.66
CA ASP A 464 -18.31 -32.90 -24.11
C ASP A 464 -18.74 -34.26 -23.50
N ASP A 465 -19.23 -34.28 -22.27
CA ASP A 465 -19.59 -35.51 -21.53
C ASP A 465 -21.12 -35.69 -21.33
N GLY A 466 -21.94 -34.84 -21.94
CA GLY A 466 -23.41 -34.88 -21.84
C GLY A 466 -23.97 -34.45 -20.47
N SER A 467 -23.15 -33.87 -19.58
CA SER A 467 -23.61 -33.33 -18.30
C SER A 467 -24.18 -31.91 -18.43
N VAL A 468 -24.89 -31.46 -17.40
CA VAL A 468 -25.44 -30.09 -17.33
C VAL A 468 -24.30 -29.09 -17.24
N GLY A 469 -24.04 -28.38 -18.34
CA GLY A 469 -23.04 -27.31 -18.43
C GLY A 469 -23.58 -25.93 -18.06
N TYR A 470 -22.67 -24.99 -17.79
CA TYR A 470 -22.98 -23.60 -17.50
C TYR A 470 -22.04 -22.69 -18.30
N MET A 471 -22.59 -21.64 -18.91
CA MET A 471 -21.84 -20.56 -19.53
C MET A 471 -21.40 -19.57 -18.44
N ILE A 472 -20.11 -19.55 -18.17
CA ILE A 472 -19.49 -18.75 -17.11
C ILE A 472 -18.68 -17.62 -17.73
N ASP A 473 -18.68 -16.44 -17.11
CA ASP A 473 -17.76 -15.36 -17.48
C ASP A 473 -16.33 -15.68 -17.04
N GLU A 474 -15.66 -16.48 -17.86
CA GLU A 474 -14.31 -16.97 -17.64
C GLU A 474 -13.25 -15.85 -17.68
N MET A 475 -13.48 -14.77 -18.45
CA MET A 475 -12.58 -13.62 -18.47
C MET A 475 -12.59 -12.89 -17.12
N ASN A 476 -13.77 -12.58 -16.59
CA ASN A 476 -13.89 -11.97 -15.27
C ASN A 476 -13.45 -12.93 -14.15
N LEU A 477 -13.75 -14.22 -14.26
CA LEU A 477 -13.28 -15.23 -13.30
C LEU A 477 -11.74 -15.28 -13.26
N ASN A 478 -11.10 -15.33 -14.43
CA ASN A 478 -9.64 -15.35 -14.56
C ASN A 478 -9.01 -14.06 -14.01
N SER A 479 -9.65 -12.91 -14.24
CA SER A 479 -9.24 -11.62 -13.67
C SER A 479 -9.25 -11.65 -12.13
N VAL A 480 -10.32 -12.15 -11.52
CA VAL A 480 -10.44 -12.29 -10.05
C VAL A 480 -9.40 -13.29 -9.51
N MET A 481 -9.23 -14.45 -10.17
CA MET A 481 -8.27 -15.49 -9.74
C MET A 481 -6.81 -15.05 -9.84
N LYS A 482 -6.47 -14.28 -10.89
CA LYS A 482 -5.12 -13.75 -11.15
C LYS A 482 -4.87 -12.40 -10.50
N ASN A 483 -5.80 -11.86 -9.68
CA ASN A 483 -5.54 -10.64 -8.91
C ASN A 483 -4.60 -10.90 -7.71
N TYR A 484 -3.36 -11.30 -7.99
CA TYR A 484 -2.35 -11.62 -6.98
C TYR A 484 -1.92 -10.38 -6.19
N ARG A 485 -1.93 -9.18 -6.80
CA ARG A 485 -1.52 -7.94 -6.14
C ARG A 485 -2.43 -7.63 -4.96
N SER A 486 -3.74 -7.52 -5.20
CA SER A 486 -4.69 -7.20 -4.15
C SER A 486 -4.77 -8.32 -3.11
N ASP A 487 -4.64 -9.58 -3.54
CA ASP A 487 -4.71 -10.74 -2.63
C ASP A 487 -3.54 -10.76 -1.64
N ILE A 488 -2.33 -10.50 -2.12
CA ILE A 488 -1.12 -10.41 -1.29
C ILE A 488 -1.23 -9.22 -0.33
N ILE A 489 -1.68 -8.06 -0.81
CA ILE A 489 -1.81 -6.84 0.00
C ILE A 489 -2.83 -7.03 1.14
N ILE A 490 -4.03 -7.54 0.84
CA ILE A 490 -5.06 -7.81 1.86
C ILE A 490 -4.55 -8.85 2.85
N PHE A 491 -3.96 -9.95 2.37
CA PHE A 491 -3.43 -11.00 3.25
C PHE A 491 -2.33 -10.46 4.17
N MET A 492 -1.44 -9.61 3.66
CA MET A 492 -0.41 -8.93 4.44
C MET A 492 -1.04 -8.03 5.51
N THR A 493 -1.98 -7.18 5.15
CA THR A 493 -2.66 -6.24 6.08
C THR A 493 -3.39 -6.97 7.20
N VAL A 494 -4.17 -8.00 6.86
CA VAL A 494 -4.90 -8.85 7.82
C VAL A 494 -3.92 -9.58 8.74
N SER A 495 -2.80 -10.09 8.20
CA SER A 495 -1.74 -10.75 8.97
C SER A 495 -1.05 -9.81 9.96
N ILE A 496 -0.76 -8.56 9.56
CA ILE A 496 -0.14 -7.56 10.43
C ILE A 496 -1.06 -7.20 11.59
N VAL A 497 -2.36 -6.98 11.33
CA VAL A 497 -3.36 -6.75 12.38
C VAL A 497 -3.41 -7.95 13.31
N PHE A 498 -3.43 -9.17 12.80
CA PHE A 498 -3.43 -10.37 13.62
C PHE A 498 -2.20 -10.50 14.52
N VAL A 499 -1.00 -10.27 13.97
CA VAL A 499 0.27 -10.24 14.74
C VAL A 499 0.17 -9.28 15.91
N MET A 500 -0.41 -8.09 15.69
CA MET A 500 -0.61 -7.08 16.74
C MET A 500 -1.56 -7.56 17.83
N PHE A 501 -2.64 -8.27 17.48
CA PHE A 501 -3.55 -8.85 18.46
C PHE A 501 -2.85 -9.92 19.31
N ILE A 502 -2.14 -10.84 18.67
CA ILE A 502 -1.44 -11.94 19.35
C ILE A 502 -0.31 -11.42 20.24
N SER A 503 0.47 -10.44 19.76
CA SER A 503 1.60 -9.91 20.51
C SER A 503 1.17 -9.33 21.87
N GLY A 504 0.07 -8.59 21.95
CA GLY A 504 -0.41 -8.08 23.26
C GLY A 504 -1.24 -9.05 24.08
N LEU A 505 -1.67 -10.18 23.53
CA LEU A 505 -2.27 -11.22 24.36
C LEU A 505 -1.20 -11.97 25.19
N PHE A 506 0.02 -12.09 24.66
CA PHE A 506 1.08 -12.92 25.25
C PHE A 506 2.32 -12.16 25.74
N ALA A 507 2.61 -10.97 25.21
CA ALA A 507 3.80 -10.19 25.55
C ALA A 507 3.49 -8.81 26.16
N SER A 508 2.27 -8.60 26.64
CA SER A 508 1.90 -7.37 27.34
C SER A 508 2.70 -7.22 28.65
N LYS A 509 3.31 -6.05 28.83
CA LYS A 509 4.22 -5.79 29.96
C LYS A 509 3.52 -5.82 31.32
N ASP A 510 2.28 -5.31 31.38
CA ASP A 510 1.50 -5.26 32.62
C ASP A 510 1.25 -6.67 33.17
N GLU A 511 1.06 -7.65 32.27
CA GLU A 511 0.95 -9.06 32.66
C GLU A 511 2.27 -9.69 33.03
N MET A 512 3.38 -9.30 32.37
CA MET A 512 4.70 -9.81 32.69
C MET A 512 5.10 -9.47 34.14
N GLN A 513 4.79 -8.25 34.60
CA GLN A 513 5.08 -7.81 35.97
C GLN A 513 4.28 -8.58 37.02
N VAL A 514 3.03 -8.95 36.70
CA VAL A 514 2.14 -9.70 37.61
C VAL A 514 2.16 -11.21 37.30
N SER A 515 3.00 -11.67 36.38
CA SER A 515 2.96 -13.05 35.87
C SER A 515 3.24 -14.09 36.96
N LEU A 516 4.09 -13.76 37.95
CA LEU A 516 4.36 -14.61 39.10
C LEU A 516 3.11 -14.75 39.99
N LEU A 517 2.42 -13.65 40.27
CA LEU A 517 1.15 -13.63 41.03
C LEU A 517 0.04 -14.38 40.29
N LEU A 518 -0.06 -14.23 38.97
CA LEU A 518 -1.02 -15.00 38.17
C LEU A 518 -0.70 -16.49 38.27
N LYS A 519 0.58 -16.88 38.17
CA LYS A 519 0.99 -18.29 38.27
C LYS A 519 0.75 -18.89 39.67
N THR A 520 0.67 -18.10 40.74
CA THR A 520 0.34 -18.63 42.07
C THR A 520 -1.17 -18.81 42.27
N SER A 521 -2.01 -18.20 41.44
CA SER A 521 -3.47 -18.39 41.49
C SER A 521 -3.92 -19.76 40.95
N LYS A 522 -5.06 -20.27 41.48
CA LYS A 522 -5.64 -21.59 41.15
C LYS A 522 -5.74 -21.88 39.64
N ASN A 523 -6.09 -20.86 38.85
CA ASN A 523 -6.31 -21.00 37.40
C ASN A 523 -5.27 -20.28 36.52
N GLY A 524 -4.29 -19.58 37.09
CA GLY A 524 -3.44 -18.67 36.32
C GLY A 524 -2.22 -19.31 35.63
N ARG A 525 -2.03 -20.63 35.74
CA ARG A 525 -1.02 -21.39 34.97
C ARG A 525 -1.61 -21.94 33.66
N TYR A 526 -2.06 -23.20 33.66
CA TYR A 526 -2.46 -23.90 32.44
C TYR A 526 -3.81 -23.42 31.89
N ARG A 527 -4.79 -23.19 32.77
CA ARG A 527 -6.14 -22.77 32.37
C ARG A 527 -6.13 -21.40 31.71
N LEU A 528 -5.47 -20.39 32.31
CA LEU A 528 -5.29 -19.08 31.69
C LEU A 528 -4.59 -19.16 30.33
N MET A 529 -3.54 -19.97 30.20
CA MET A 529 -2.84 -20.17 28.92
C MET A 529 -3.76 -20.78 27.85
N ARG A 530 -4.63 -21.72 28.23
CA ARG A 530 -5.63 -22.31 27.33
C ARG A 530 -6.66 -21.27 26.88
N VAL A 531 -7.19 -20.48 27.82
CA VAL A 531 -8.12 -19.38 27.52
C VAL A 531 -7.50 -18.39 26.54
N LYS A 532 -6.25 -17.97 26.76
CA LYS A 532 -5.53 -17.09 25.83
C LYS A 532 -5.38 -17.69 24.43
N LYS A 533 -4.98 -18.96 24.33
CA LYS A 533 -4.91 -19.64 23.03
C LYS A 533 -6.27 -19.70 22.34
N SER A 534 -7.35 -19.98 23.07
CA SER A 534 -8.69 -19.97 22.51
C SER A 534 -9.13 -18.56 22.07
N CYS A 535 -8.87 -17.52 22.86
CA CYS A 535 -9.12 -16.13 22.46
C CYS A 535 -8.34 -15.75 21.19
N ALA A 536 -7.07 -16.16 21.10
CA ALA A 536 -6.25 -15.97 19.91
C ALA A 536 -6.85 -16.65 18.66
N ILE A 537 -7.36 -17.88 18.80
CA ILE A 537 -8.02 -18.61 17.70
C ILE A 537 -9.32 -17.91 17.30
N ILE A 538 -10.16 -17.51 18.26
CA ILE A 538 -11.45 -16.84 17.97
C ILE A 538 -11.22 -15.52 17.26
N ILE A 539 -10.35 -14.66 17.81
CA ILE A 539 -10.04 -13.34 17.21
C ILE A 539 -9.33 -13.51 15.87
N GLY A 540 -8.41 -14.48 15.77
CA GLY A 540 -7.75 -14.81 14.52
C GLY A 540 -8.74 -15.25 13.44
N GLY A 541 -9.71 -16.09 13.80
CA GLY A 541 -10.79 -16.51 12.91
C GLY A 541 -11.62 -15.33 12.42
N ILE A 542 -12.01 -14.40 13.31
CA ILE A 542 -12.76 -13.19 12.92
C ILE A 542 -11.95 -12.32 11.95
N ILE A 543 -10.68 -12.02 12.28
CA ILE A 543 -9.79 -11.20 11.44
C ILE A 543 -9.60 -11.87 10.07
N TYR A 544 -9.35 -13.18 10.06
CA TYR A 544 -9.18 -13.97 8.83
C TYR A 544 -10.43 -13.92 7.95
N LEU A 545 -11.61 -14.22 8.52
CA LEU A 545 -12.88 -14.19 7.80
C LEU A 545 -13.19 -12.81 7.23
N THR A 546 -12.88 -11.74 7.98
CA THR A 546 -13.07 -10.37 7.48
C THR A 546 -12.19 -10.13 6.24
N GLY A 547 -10.95 -10.61 6.25
CA GLY A 547 -10.03 -10.51 5.12
C GLY A 547 -10.47 -11.26 3.85
N LEU A 548 -11.34 -12.28 3.97
CA LEU A 548 -11.86 -13.02 2.81
C LEU A 548 -13.03 -12.32 2.10
N ILE A 549 -13.64 -11.31 2.73
CA ILE A 549 -14.85 -10.66 2.21
C ILE A 549 -14.65 -10.13 0.78
N PRO A 550 -13.57 -9.39 0.43
CA PRO A 550 -13.42 -8.83 -0.91
C PRO A 550 -13.28 -9.89 -1.99
N SER A 551 -12.50 -10.96 -1.73
CA SER A 551 -12.34 -12.04 -2.71
C SER A 551 -13.63 -12.84 -2.90
N ILE A 552 -14.33 -13.16 -1.80
CA ILE A 552 -15.63 -13.87 -1.87
C ILE A 552 -16.64 -13.00 -2.64
N ALA A 553 -16.71 -11.70 -2.35
CA ALA A 553 -17.60 -10.79 -3.06
C ALA A 553 -17.29 -10.72 -4.57
N GLY A 554 -16.01 -10.71 -4.96
CA GLY A 554 -15.59 -10.77 -6.36
C GLY A 554 -16.04 -12.06 -7.05
N TYR A 555 -15.83 -13.23 -6.42
CA TYR A 555 -16.31 -14.50 -6.97
C TYR A 555 -17.83 -14.57 -7.07
N MET A 556 -18.57 -14.09 -6.06
CA MET A 556 -20.04 -14.09 -6.06
C MET A 556 -20.66 -13.08 -7.03
N HIS A 557 -19.89 -12.09 -7.49
CA HIS A 557 -20.32 -11.17 -8.55
C HIS A 557 -20.23 -11.83 -9.94
N VAL A 558 -19.28 -12.74 -10.12
CA VAL A 558 -19.04 -13.42 -11.41
C VAL A 558 -19.80 -14.74 -11.51
N LEU A 559 -19.97 -15.45 -10.39
CA LEU A 559 -20.47 -16.81 -10.36
C LEU A 559 -21.81 -16.94 -9.64
N GLY A 560 -22.73 -17.66 -10.26
CA GLY A 560 -23.92 -18.22 -9.60
C GLY A 560 -23.58 -19.34 -8.61
N ILE A 561 -24.51 -19.64 -7.69
CA ILE A 561 -24.33 -20.72 -6.69
C ILE A 561 -24.21 -22.10 -7.37
N GLU A 562 -24.92 -22.32 -8.47
CA GLU A 562 -24.88 -23.59 -9.20
C GLU A 562 -23.59 -23.76 -10.01
N GLU A 563 -23.04 -22.66 -10.52
CA GLU A 563 -21.78 -22.62 -11.28
C GLU A 563 -20.58 -23.03 -10.42
N LEU A 564 -20.64 -22.83 -9.10
CA LEU A 564 -19.59 -23.30 -8.17
C LEU A 564 -19.41 -24.82 -8.18
N LYS A 565 -20.41 -25.59 -8.65
CA LYS A 565 -20.33 -27.05 -8.75
C LYS A 565 -19.61 -27.52 -10.02
N VAL A 566 -19.39 -26.62 -10.99
CA VAL A 566 -18.72 -26.94 -12.25
C VAL A 566 -17.29 -27.41 -11.98
N ASN A 567 -16.89 -28.47 -12.69
CA ASN A 567 -15.54 -29.01 -12.59
C ASN A 567 -14.54 -28.05 -13.25
N VAL A 568 -13.45 -27.73 -12.55
CA VAL A 568 -12.44 -26.79 -13.06
C VAL A 568 -11.75 -27.29 -14.33
N SER A 569 -11.75 -28.61 -14.58
CA SER A 569 -11.26 -29.22 -15.83
C SER A 569 -12.04 -28.80 -17.07
N LYS A 570 -13.28 -28.34 -16.90
CA LYS A 570 -14.14 -27.88 -17.99
C LYS A 570 -13.93 -26.41 -18.36
N LEU A 571 -13.25 -25.65 -17.52
CA LEU A 571 -12.97 -24.25 -17.80
C LEU A 571 -12.04 -24.15 -19.02
N TYR A 572 -12.38 -23.25 -19.94
CA TYR A 572 -11.50 -22.96 -21.07
C TYR A 572 -10.31 -22.09 -20.60
N GLU A 573 -10.57 -21.07 -19.79
CA GLU A 573 -9.55 -20.28 -19.09
C GLU A 573 -10.04 -19.80 -17.70
N PRO A 574 -9.27 -19.97 -16.61
CA PRO A 574 -7.95 -20.60 -16.56
C PRO A 574 -8.01 -22.11 -16.79
N GLN A 575 -7.05 -22.64 -17.57
CA GLN A 575 -6.92 -24.08 -17.76
C GLN A 575 -6.40 -24.75 -16.49
N ILE A 576 -7.24 -25.62 -15.90
CA ILE A 576 -6.93 -26.35 -14.67
C ILE A 576 -7.28 -27.82 -14.90
N SER A 577 -6.31 -28.73 -14.96
CA SER A 577 -6.58 -30.14 -15.27
C SER A 577 -7.16 -30.97 -14.11
N ALA A 578 -7.36 -30.37 -12.93
CA ALA A 578 -7.87 -31.08 -11.77
C ALA A 578 -9.36 -31.40 -11.92
N GLY A 579 -9.74 -32.65 -11.67
CA GLY A 579 -11.14 -33.12 -11.76
C GLY A 579 -12.00 -32.75 -10.54
N ILE A 580 -11.80 -31.57 -9.97
CA ILE A 580 -12.50 -31.10 -8.76
C ILE A 580 -13.44 -29.95 -9.08
N SER A 581 -14.52 -29.81 -8.31
CA SER A 581 -15.42 -28.65 -8.46
C SER A 581 -14.72 -27.34 -8.12
N LEU A 582 -15.16 -26.25 -8.73
CA LEU A 582 -14.70 -24.90 -8.46
C LEU A 582 -14.84 -24.53 -6.97
N LEU A 583 -15.93 -24.97 -6.32
CA LEU A 583 -16.14 -24.81 -4.87
C LEU A 583 -15.01 -25.47 -4.05
N VAL A 584 -14.64 -26.70 -4.38
CA VAL A 584 -13.58 -27.44 -3.67
C VAL A 584 -12.23 -26.76 -3.91
N PHE A 585 -11.96 -26.32 -5.15
CA PHE A 585 -10.75 -25.59 -5.49
C PHE A 585 -10.61 -24.28 -4.70
N LEU A 586 -11.66 -23.46 -4.65
CA LEU A 586 -11.69 -22.22 -3.86
C LEU A 586 -11.57 -22.48 -2.36
N THR A 587 -12.25 -23.52 -1.85
CA THR A 587 -12.16 -23.93 -0.45
C THR A 587 -10.74 -24.34 -0.08
N LEU A 588 -10.03 -25.03 -0.97
CA LEU A 588 -8.65 -25.44 -0.76
C LEU A 588 -7.70 -24.22 -0.72
N ILE A 589 -7.90 -23.21 -1.57
CA ILE A 589 -7.18 -21.92 -1.49
C ILE A 589 -7.35 -21.30 -0.10
N TYR A 590 -8.59 -21.18 0.37
CA TYR A 590 -8.88 -20.59 1.67
C TYR A 590 -8.39 -21.46 2.84
N LEU A 591 -8.33 -22.78 2.68
CA LEU A 591 -7.78 -23.66 3.71
C LEU A 591 -6.26 -23.47 3.85
N ILE A 592 -5.54 -23.40 2.73
CA ILE A 592 -4.09 -23.16 2.78
C ILE A 592 -3.77 -21.76 3.33
N LYS A 593 -4.55 -20.73 2.95
CA LYS A 593 -4.43 -19.39 3.56
C LYS A 593 -4.63 -19.43 5.07
N ALA A 594 -5.62 -20.19 5.55
CA ALA A 594 -5.84 -20.37 6.98
C ALA A 594 -4.66 -21.08 7.69
N LEU A 595 -4.01 -22.05 7.02
CA LEU A 595 -2.80 -22.71 7.55
C LEU A 595 -1.63 -21.74 7.69
N TYR A 596 -1.36 -20.92 6.68
CA TYR A 596 -0.33 -19.87 6.76
C TYR A 596 -0.63 -18.86 7.86
N PHE A 597 -1.89 -18.44 7.97
CA PHE A 597 -2.33 -17.54 9.03
C PHE A 597 -2.13 -18.15 10.43
N GLY A 598 -2.46 -19.44 10.59
CA GLY A 598 -2.20 -20.21 11.82
C GLY A 598 -0.71 -20.32 12.15
N LEU A 599 0.15 -20.51 11.15
CA LEU A 599 1.60 -20.57 11.29
C LEU A 599 2.18 -19.22 11.74
N ILE A 600 1.73 -18.10 11.15
CA ILE A 600 2.09 -16.74 11.60
C ILE A 600 1.69 -16.54 13.07
N GLY A 601 0.48 -16.98 13.45
CA GLY A 601 0.01 -16.95 14.84
C GLY A 601 0.90 -17.77 15.78
N ALA A 602 1.27 -18.99 15.40
CA ALA A 602 2.12 -19.86 16.20
C ALA A 602 3.52 -19.27 16.42
N ILE A 603 4.14 -18.73 15.35
CA ILE A 603 5.44 -18.04 15.41
C ILE A 603 5.34 -16.83 16.34
N THR A 604 4.28 -16.02 16.20
CA THR A 604 4.07 -14.84 17.03
C THR A 604 3.96 -15.22 18.51
N ILE A 605 3.18 -16.26 18.84
CA ILE A 605 3.05 -16.76 20.23
C ILE A 605 4.41 -17.22 20.78
N ALA A 606 5.19 -17.97 19.99
CA ALA A 606 6.51 -18.45 20.40
C ALA A 606 7.47 -17.29 20.69
N LEU A 607 7.52 -16.30 19.79
CA LEU A 607 8.35 -15.10 19.95
C LEU A 607 7.87 -14.21 21.10
N SER A 608 6.56 -14.05 21.29
CA SER A 608 5.97 -13.33 22.42
C SER A 608 6.42 -13.89 23.76
N LYS A 609 6.41 -15.22 23.90
CA LYS A 609 6.87 -15.88 25.13
C LYS A 609 8.37 -15.72 25.37
N LYS A 610 9.19 -15.74 24.31
CA LYS A 610 10.66 -15.67 24.41
C LYS A 610 11.16 -14.25 24.69
N THR A 611 10.61 -13.25 24.01
CA THR A 611 11.13 -11.87 24.03
C THR A 611 10.57 -11.04 25.18
N GLY A 612 9.32 -11.32 25.56
CA GLY A 612 8.60 -10.60 26.59
C GLY A 612 8.31 -9.13 26.30
N ASN A 613 8.34 -8.74 25.02
CA ASN A 613 8.09 -7.38 24.59
C ASN A 613 7.17 -7.37 23.37
N GLU A 614 5.91 -6.96 23.58
CA GLU A 614 4.88 -6.82 22.56
C GLU A 614 5.36 -6.08 21.31
N PHE A 615 6.00 -4.92 21.48
CA PHE A 615 6.44 -4.06 20.38
C PHE A 615 7.54 -4.71 19.52
N VAL A 616 8.50 -5.35 20.16
CA VAL A 616 9.62 -6.01 19.44
C VAL A 616 9.09 -7.18 18.62
N VAL A 617 8.16 -7.95 19.17
CA VAL A 617 7.56 -9.09 18.47
C VAL A 617 6.72 -8.62 17.31
N SER A 618 5.88 -7.59 17.54
CA SER A 618 5.00 -7.09 16.50
C SER A 618 5.78 -6.56 15.30
N ILE A 619 6.85 -5.80 15.51
CA ILE A 619 7.71 -5.32 14.40
C ILE A 619 8.42 -6.48 13.71
N PHE A 620 9.09 -7.35 14.47
CA PHE A 620 9.88 -8.42 13.88
C PHE A 620 9.03 -9.32 12.98
N VAL A 621 7.86 -9.74 13.47
CA VAL A 621 6.96 -10.60 12.69
C VAL A 621 6.31 -9.82 11.53
N THR A 622 5.98 -8.54 11.72
CA THR A 622 5.46 -7.69 10.63
C THR A 622 6.46 -7.56 9.49
N LEU A 623 7.73 -7.27 9.79
CA LEU A 623 8.79 -7.20 8.78
C LEU A 623 8.96 -8.54 8.06
N PHE A 624 8.89 -9.66 8.78
CA PHE A 624 8.95 -10.98 8.18
C PHE A 624 7.76 -11.26 7.24
N VAL A 625 6.54 -10.87 7.63
CA VAL A 625 5.34 -10.98 6.78
C VAL A 625 5.49 -10.14 5.51
N ILE A 626 6.03 -8.92 5.62
CA ILE A 626 6.29 -8.04 4.46
C ILE A 626 7.29 -8.67 3.50
N VAL A 627 8.39 -9.25 4.00
CA VAL A 627 9.38 -9.93 3.15
C VAL A 627 8.76 -11.09 2.36
N ILE A 628 7.94 -11.93 3.02
CA ILE A 628 7.25 -13.02 2.33
C ILE A 628 6.28 -12.47 1.28
N ALA A 629 5.53 -11.41 1.61
CA ALA A 629 4.61 -10.77 0.67
C ALA A 629 5.34 -10.23 -0.58
N LEU A 630 6.50 -9.59 -0.39
CA LEU A 630 7.34 -9.10 -1.49
C LEU A 630 7.86 -10.24 -2.38
N ILE A 631 8.29 -11.38 -1.79
CA ILE A 631 8.74 -12.55 -2.55
C ILE A 631 7.62 -13.16 -3.41
N LEU A 632 6.43 -13.30 -2.82
CA LEU A 632 5.25 -13.82 -3.55
C LEU A 632 4.85 -12.86 -4.68
N TYR A 633 4.90 -11.57 -4.41
CA TYR A 633 4.61 -10.55 -5.41
C TYR A 633 5.62 -10.57 -6.56
N PHE A 634 6.93 -10.64 -6.29
CA PHE A 634 7.98 -10.72 -7.31
C PHE A 634 7.81 -11.95 -8.21
N SER A 635 7.45 -13.07 -7.59
CA SER A 635 7.22 -14.31 -8.32
C SER A 635 5.98 -14.24 -9.23
N LYS A 636 5.20 -13.14 -9.17
CA LYS A 636 3.86 -12.98 -9.78
C LYS A 636 2.94 -14.14 -9.43
N ILE A 637 3.15 -14.74 -8.25
CA ILE A 637 2.50 -15.98 -7.82
C ILE A 637 1.79 -15.71 -6.50
N ASN A 638 0.46 -15.81 -6.52
CA ASN A 638 -0.35 -16.03 -5.32
C ASN A 638 -0.61 -17.52 -5.13
N LEU A 639 -1.23 -17.88 -4.00
CA LEU A 639 -1.62 -19.27 -3.74
C LEU A 639 -2.51 -19.86 -4.85
N THR A 640 -3.40 -19.05 -5.43
CA THR A 640 -4.26 -19.45 -6.56
C THR A 640 -3.40 -19.96 -7.72
N MET A 641 -2.37 -19.21 -8.13
CA MET A 641 -1.48 -19.62 -9.21
C MET A 641 -0.63 -20.85 -8.87
N ILE A 642 -0.19 -20.99 -7.61
CA ILE A 642 0.55 -22.20 -7.17
C ILE A 642 -0.34 -23.42 -7.36
N LEU A 643 -1.60 -23.33 -6.93
CA LEU A 643 -2.55 -24.44 -7.03
C LEU A 643 -2.93 -24.77 -8.46
N ILE A 644 -3.12 -23.77 -9.33
CA ILE A 644 -3.28 -24.00 -10.77
C ILE A 644 -2.09 -24.76 -11.33
N LYS A 645 -0.85 -24.36 -10.98
CA LYS A 645 0.37 -25.05 -11.43
C LYS A 645 0.48 -26.48 -10.89
N LEU A 646 0.06 -26.73 -9.65
CA LEU A 646 0.10 -28.07 -9.04
C LEU A 646 -0.96 -29.00 -9.65
N ALA A 647 -2.19 -28.48 -9.86
CA ALA A 647 -3.26 -29.17 -10.57
C ALA A 647 -2.81 -29.58 -11.97
N ASN A 648 -2.20 -28.66 -12.73
CA ASN A 648 -1.68 -28.93 -14.07
C ASN A 648 -0.49 -29.89 -14.11
N ARG A 649 0.13 -30.19 -12.96
CA ARG A 649 1.19 -31.21 -12.82
C ARG A 649 0.65 -32.56 -12.31
N GLY A 650 -0.67 -32.70 -12.13
CA GLY A 650 -1.30 -33.92 -11.63
C GLY A 650 -1.05 -34.21 -10.15
N ILE A 651 -0.69 -33.18 -9.36
CA ILE A 651 -0.44 -33.32 -7.91
C ILE A 651 -1.73 -33.20 -7.10
N ILE A 652 -2.71 -32.47 -7.63
CA ILE A 652 -4.08 -32.26 -7.12
C ILE A 652 -5.01 -32.72 -8.23
#